data_AF-A0AAN6IC26-F1
#
_entry.id   AF-A0AAN6IC26-F1
#
_cell.length_a   1.000
_cell.length_b   1.000
_cell.length_c   1.000
_cell.angle_alpha   90.00
_cell.angle_beta   90.00
_cell.angle_gamma   90.00
#
_symmetry.space_group_name_H-M   'P 1'
#
loop_
_entity.id
_entity.type
_entity.pdbx_description
1 polymer ?
#
loop_
_entity_poly.entity_id
_entity_poly.type
_entity_poly.pdbx_seq_one_letter_code
_entity_poly.pdbx_strand_id
1 'polypeptide(L)'
;MAYPPARKLQIDLGKAVNGKQDTKLESLLKADHFDERINESDLRALLAKAIIVGYSNGVRLLLEAGANPNGDPGKGPLHRTIANPYDKTRNDIVTLLLSNGCDIEATDDDGRTPLMIACHRGRNDVIKTLLACGADPNAEDNSGKNTLQIMASESNRNMQWTSEVLSLLLSKIKDLNKRDKEGREGRTPLLWAAARGQVALVGALLTPGQRTVDVNQTNDQRHSALHLAARHDEPEIIKLLIQSDARRDAKSDGGWTPLIVAAEAGNERAVDALLTSNANVNARTSSGMTALHWAADNGHLKAVQRILIEDKALKNTKDSFDSTPLIRAAQNGHWPVVDELRPYVLQGPTNPIARKACERFRAAVVNFFEDKEEPDGARIKSKRLEALKNGANKRGGGKTKANKPGGVKNKVNKHTVWQILYARDAKDPNKFVVPTVTDNMESKKPLFRWIHLPANNISWLEALLTKHYLEGNARDVSTLKSILHILMRQQHRGAKVHSRFMRPSCKRIWVHQGRPSESTFTSPERPSTSNRAVTPTTPTPASKSYPPPTPNETQQEEDVMALFMPYLHYETHENRTLLAQAIREPPGNTHALEESELSKLDKDLLLIHGYVDASTDLHPRRTLDQFKHHSTGTEYQDADQVVYRYCKKTKKVPKIFMVDQLWLFIIGDLLITCFPDRWRQPHRDPLNLFEGVVEDINSTTRPPVRNVFELATVITERCIGTFDRLQWDYDELLFAEMFELSIARLTRKETQLFRRFKDASAHWLRDHEHGNILYDGQAGSGSDGYLLDRSSDDEDEGTALSHRQQHKWHNSHQEADLFVNDLKTLDKEAALLVECKDVEDELDTLTSVLGQQKQVLVHLDAALRASKNVARTQRDRLELYNKVKEQQQLVDLDIVDLQRMARQAKSVNDNLTQVLDLKQKHANAVEASLQRKQAQESARQGRTIMVFTIVTIVFLPLSFLASFFALNVIEFPRPADSGGGELHLRWVIKYILGIGLAVSVPLIGLAFAIGDIQAWFERRRRDRYRSQQQLEATKARQISTKQQGFAQGHDFAEKRTLNIGWAKGLLRRRGQPSGRDTEIGLPKPDESF
;
A
#
# COMPACT_ATOMS: atom_id res chain seq x y z
N MET A 1 -43.40 97.87 20.62
CA MET A 1 -41.95 97.59 20.71
C MET A 1 -41.63 96.40 19.82
N ALA A 2 -40.41 96.28 19.28
CA ALA A 2 -40.05 95.13 18.44
C ALA A 2 -39.49 93.98 19.31
N TYR A 3 -40.19 92.83 19.31
CA TYR A 3 -39.74 91.64 20.03
C TYR A 3 -38.47 91.04 19.40
N PRO A 4 -37.61 90.36 20.18
CA PRO A 4 -36.41 89.72 19.64
C PRO A 4 -36.79 88.60 18.66
N PRO A 5 -36.13 88.50 17.49
CA PRO A 5 -36.46 87.50 16.47
C PRO A 5 -36.29 86.09 17.04
N ALA A 6 -37.12 85.14 16.58
CA ALA A 6 -37.16 83.75 17.09
C ALA A 6 -35.76 83.13 17.25
N ARG A 7 -34.89 83.31 16.24
CA ARG A 7 -33.49 82.86 16.23
C ARG A 7 -32.65 83.35 17.43
N LYS A 8 -32.92 84.54 17.98
CA LYS A 8 -32.24 85.05 19.19
C LYS A 8 -32.76 84.33 20.43
N LEU A 9 -34.06 84.12 20.55
CA LEU A 9 -34.68 83.41 21.68
C LEU A 9 -34.25 81.94 21.73
N GLN A 10 -34.22 81.25 20.58
CA GLN A 10 -33.61 79.91 20.43
C GLN A 10 -32.16 79.86 20.93
N ILE A 11 -31.33 80.85 20.54
CA ILE A 11 -29.92 80.93 20.94
C ILE A 11 -29.79 81.17 22.45
N ASP A 12 -30.59 82.06 23.04
CA ASP A 12 -30.47 82.41 24.46
C ASP A 12 -31.05 81.33 25.38
N LEU A 13 -32.08 80.58 24.96
CA LEU A 13 -32.50 79.32 25.58
C LEU A 13 -31.40 78.25 25.50
N GLY A 14 -30.79 78.08 24.32
CA GLY A 14 -29.68 77.14 24.13
C GLY A 14 -28.46 77.44 25.01
N LYS A 15 -28.25 78.72 25.38
CA LYS A 15 -27.26 79.13 26.39
C LYS A 15 -27.73 78.84 27.82
N ALA A 16 -29.00 79.11 28.16
CA ALA A 16 -29.54 78.84 29.49
C ALA A 16 -29.51 77.35 29.84
N VAL A 17 -29.85 76.47 28.88
CA VAL A 17 -29.74 75.01 29.00
C VAL A 17 -28.28 74.57 29.16
N ASN A 18 -27.37 75.07 28.32
CA ASN A 18 -25.93 74.77 28.44
C ASN A 18 -25.33 75.22 29.79
N GLY A 19 -25.80 76.35 30.34
CA GLY A 19 -25.32 76.92 31.59
C GLY A 19 -26.03 76.45 32.86
N LYS A 20 -27.00 75.51 32.76
CA LYS A 20 -27.86 75.05 33.86
C LYS A 20 -28.52 76.21 34.65
N GLN A 21 -29.03 77.22 33.94
CA GLN A 21 -29.54 78.45 34.54
C GLN A 21 -31.06 78.39 34.79
N ASP A 22 -31.47 77.83 35.94
CA ASP A 22 -32.88 77.57 36.31
C ASP A 22 -33.80 78.79 36.07
N THR A 23 -33.58 79.88 36.84
CA THR A 23 -34.41 81.09 36.81
C THR A 23 -34.46 81.76 35.43
N LYS A 24 -33.35 81.67 34.68
CA LYS A 24 -33.27 82.25 33.34
C LYS A 24 -34.02 81.43 32.31
N LEU A 25 -33.93 80.09 32.38
CA LEU A 25 -34.71 79.20 31.54
C LEU A 25 -36.20 79.40 31.78
N GLU A 26 -36.63 79.40 33.05
CA GLU A 26 -38.02 79.66 33.44
C GLU A 26 -38.54 81.01 32.89
N SER A 27 -37.75 82.08 33.02
CA SER A 27 -38.11 83.41 32.50
C SER A 27 -38.21 83.50 30.96
N LEU A 28 -37.54 82.60 30.24
CA LEU A 28 -37.55 82.55 28.76
C LEU A 28 -38.65 81.63 28.22
N LEU A 29 -39.10 80.64 29.00
CA LEU A 29 -40.25 79.80 28.68
C LEU A 29 -41.57 80.53 28.95
N LYS A 30 -41.63 81.39 29.98
CA LYS A 30 -42.81 82.21 30.33
C LYS A 30 -42.89 83.55 29.58
N ALA A 31 -42.31 83.64 28.38
CA ALA A 31 -42.25 84.87 27.59
C ALA A 31 -43.45 85.00 26.63
N ASP A 32 -43.94 86.23 26.42
CA ASP A 32 -45.08 86.47 25.52
C ASP A 32 -44.84 85.93 24.09
N HIS A 33 -45.89 85.34 23.52
CA HIS A 33 -45.90 84.67 22.21
C HIS A 33 -44.88 83.52 22.07
N PHE A 34 -44.51 82.83 23.16
CA PHE A 34 -43.57 81.69 23.12
C PHE A 34 -43.98 80.63 22.07
N ASP A 35 -45.22 80.16 22.11
CA ASP A 35 -45.75 79.08 21.27
C ASP A 35 -45.84 79.46 19.78
N GLU A 36 -45.94 80.75 19.46
CA GLU A 36 -45.91 81.26 18.08
C GLU A 36 -44.48 81.42 17.53
N ARG A 37 -43.46 81.29 18.38
CA ARG A 37 -42.06 81.67 18.10
C ARG A 37 -41.07 80.52 18.26
N ILE A 38 -41.53 79.35 18.74
CA ILE A 38 -40.75 78.13 18.88
C ILE A 38 -41.59 76.94 18.41
N ASN A 39 -41.01 76.10 17.56
CA ASN A 39 -41.67 74.89 17.06
C ASN A 39 -41.34 73.70 17.97
N GLU A 40 -42.16 72.63 17.91
CA GLU A 40 -41.90 71.36 18.63
C GLU A 40 -40.48 70.83 18.38
N SER A 41 -39.96 70.97 17.14
CA SER A 41 -38.59 70.62 16.77
C SER A 41 -37.52 71.31 17.62
N ASP A 42 -37.76 72.56 18.02
CA ASP A 42 -36.82 73.38 18.78
C ASP A 42 -36.88 73.04 20.27
N LEU A 43 -38.10 72.90 20.83
CA LEU A 43 -38.32 72.38 22.19
C LEU A 43 -37.66 71.01 22.35
N ARG A 44 -37.83 70.13 21.37
CA ARG A 44 -37.30 68.77 21.36
C ARG A 44 -35.77 68.74 21.16
N ALA A 45 -35.21 69.69 20.42
CA ALA A 45 -33.76 69.89 20.35
C ALA A 45 -33.17 70.45 21.66
N LEU A 46 -33.90 71.34 22.35
CA LEU A 46 -33.52 71.86 23.68
C LEU A 46 -33.60 70.76 24.75
N LEU A 47 -34.66 69.93 24.75
CA LEU A 47 -34.82 68.78 25.64
C LEU A 47 -33.70 67.76 25.47
N ALA A 48 -33.39 67.40 24.22
CA ALA A 48 -32.24 66.55 23.89
C ALA A 48 -30.91 67.12 24.43
N LYS A 49 -30.74 68.44 24.37
CA LYS A 49 -29.53 69.13 24.83
C LYS A 49 -29.45 69.20 26.37
N ALA A 50 -30.58 69.40 27.06
CA ALA A 50 -30.67 69.32 28.51
C ALA A 50 -30.29 67.93 29.05
N ILE A 51 -30.69 66.86 28.35
CA ILE A 51 -30.34 65.46 28.65
C ILE A 51 -28.84 65.19 28.46
N ILE A 52 -28.25 65.68 27.36
CA ILE A 52 -26.80 65.55 27.12
C ILE A 52 -25.98 66.27 28.20
N VAL A 53 -26.46 67.43 28.65
CA VAL A 53 -25.82 68.28 29.67
C VAL A 53 -26.10 67.77 31.11
N GLY A 54 -27.01 66.82 31.31
CA GLY A 54 -27.39 66.27 32.62
C GLY A 54 -28.06 67.32 33.52
N TYR A 55 -29.13 67.94 33.03
CA TYR A 55 -29.80 69.09 33.66
C TYR A 55 -31.26 68.75 34.01
N SER A 56 -31.45 68.06 35.13
CA SER A 56 -32.76 67.55 35.59
C SER A 56 -33.84 68.63 35.71
N ASN A 57 -33.57 69.76 36.38
CA ASN A 57 -34.50 70.89 36.46
C ASN A 57 -34.87 71.44 35.07
N GLY A 58 -33.89 71.56 34.16
CA GLY A 58 -34.14 72.01 32.80
C GLY A 58 -34.96 71.03 31.97
N VAL A 59 -34.76 69.72 32.14
CA VAL A 59 -35.62 68.69 31.55
C VAL A 59 -37.05 68.83 32.08
N ARG A 60 -37.22 68.98 33.40
CA ARG A 60 -38.53 69.19 34.03
C ARG A 60 -39.23 70.44 33.47
N LEU A 61 -38.57 71.59 33.47
CA LEU A 61 -39.14 72.85 32.97
C LEU A 61 -39.50 72.80 31.47
N LEU A 62 -38.73 72.06 30.66
CA LEU A 62 -39.04 71.87 29.24
C LEU A 62 -40.25 70.93 29.03
N LEU A 63 -40.39 69.88 29.84
CA LEU A 63 -41.57 69.00 29.84
C LEU A 63 -42.83 69.75 30.33
N GLU A 64 -42.72 70.55 31.39
CA GLU A 64 -43.79 71.45 31.87
C GLU A 64 -44.19 72.51 30.83
N ALA A 65 -43.25 72.92 29.96
CA ALA A 65 -43.49 73.77 28.80
C ALA A 65 -43.88 73.00 27.51
N GLY A 66 -44.42 71.78 27.64
CA GLY A 66 -45.00 71.03 26.53
C GLY A 66 -44.00 70.38 25.57
N ALA A 67 -42.72 70.28 25.89
CA ALA A 67 -41.77 69.53 25.07
C ALA A 67 -42.14 68.05 25.03
N ASN A 68 -42.29 67.49 23.83
CA ASN A 68 -42.66 66.09 23.62
C ASN A 68 -41.65 65.14 24.33
N PRO A 69 -42.09 64.28 25.28
CA PRO A 69 -41.22 63.34 25.98
C PRO A 69 -40.72 62.21 25.08
N ASN A 70 -41.36 62.01 23.92
CA ASN A 70 -41.02 60.98 22.94
C ASN A 70 -40.14 61.56 21.82
N GLY A 71 -39.34 60.69 21.19
CA GLY A 71 -38.36 61.07 20.17
C GLY A 71 -38.75 60.70 18.76
N ASP A 72 -37.85 60.97 17.81
CA ASP A 72 -37.80 60.18 16.59
C ASP A 72 -37.54 58.71 16.99
N PRO A 73 -38.13 57.73 16.28
CA PRO A 73 -37.72 56.34 16.40
C PRO A 73 -36.20 56.23 16.24
N GLY A 74 -35.61 55.31 16.99
CA GLY A 74 -34.16 55.10 16.98
C GLY A 74 -33.36 55.95 17.96
N LYS A 75 -33.80 57.17 18.29
CA LYS A 75 -33.00 58.13 19.09
C LYS A 75 -33.82 58.88 20.15
N GLY A 76 -34.66 58.15 20.89
CA GLY A 76 -35.52 58.72 21.96
C GLY A 76 -34.77 59.44 23.10
N PRO A 77 -35.41 60.42 23.78
CA PRO A 77 -34.87 61.08 24.99
C PRO A 77 -34.42 60.09 26.09
N LEU A 78 -35.20 59.02 26.28
CA LEU A 78 -34.91 57.97 27.27
C LEU A 78 -33.61 57.21 26.95
N HIS A 79 -33.45 56.71 25.72
CA HIS A 79 -32.20 56.06 25.26
C HIS A 79 -30.96 56.96 25.44
N ARG A 80 -31.08 58.24 25.07
CA ARG A 80 -29.99 59.23 25.20
C ARG A 80 -29.59 59.44 26.67
N THR A 81 -30.57 59.45 27.57
CA THR A 81 -30.35 59.53 29.02
C THR A 81 -29.57 58.31 29.53
N ILE A 82 -30.00 57.11 29.14
CA ILE A 82 -29.38 55.84 29.58
C ILE A 82 -27.95 55.71 29.02
N ALA A 83 -27.74 56.11 27.76
CA ALA A 83 -26.45 56.04 27.08
C ALA A 83 -25.39 57.04 27.60
N ASN A 84 -25.79 58.18 28.18
CA ASN A 84 -24.86 59.19 28.70
C ASN A 84 -23.98 58.59 29.82
N PRO A 85 -22.64 58.52 29.67
CA PRO A 85 -21.80 57.77 30.61
C PRO A 85 -21.57 58.47 31.97
N TYR A 86 -21.57 59.81 32.03
CA TYR A 86 -20.96 60.57 33.15
C TYR A 86 -21.93 61.18 34.17
N ASP A 87 -23.25 61.10 33.94
CA ASP A 87 -24.22 61.77 34.80
C ASP A 87 -24.57 60.98 36.09
N LYS A 88 -24.77 61.71 37.20
CA LYS A 88 -25.38 61.22 38.45
C LYS A 88 -26.90 61.41 38.47
N THR A 89 -27.42 62.48 37.85
CA THR A 89 -28.85 62.81 37.78
C THR A 89 -29.64 61.96 36.78
N ARG A 90 -28.99 60.98 36.15
CA ARG A 90 -29.56 60.09 35.13
C ARG A 90 -30.84 59.40 35.60
N ASN A 91 -30.86 58.87 36.82
CA ASN A 91 -32.04 58.16 37.33
C ASN A 91 -33.20 59.13 37.55
N ASP A 92 -32.92 60.33 38.07
CA ASP A 92 -33.89 61.40 38.25
C ASP A 92 -34.51 61.80 36.90
N ILE A 93 -33.67 62.01 35.87
CA ILE A 93 -34.11 62.32 34.49
C ILE A 93 -34.93 61.17 33.90
N VAL A 94 -34.58 59.90 34.13
CA VAL A 94 -35.39 58.73 33.73
C VAL A 94 -36.76 58.78 34.41
N THR A 95 -36.83 59.00 35.73
CA THR A 95 -38.11 59.08 36.45
C THR A 95 -38.96 60.27 36.00
N LEU A 96 -38.35 61.42 35.72
CA LEU A 96 -39.05 62.60 35.18
C LEU A 96 -39.65 62.31 33.81
N LEU A 97 -38.88 61.73 32.87
CA LEU A 97 -39.38 61.35 31.55
C LEU A 97 -40.55 60.36 31.64
N LEU A 98 -40.40 59.28 32.41
CA LEU A 98 -41.46 58.27 32.58
C LEU A 98 -42.72 58.85 33.24
N SER A 99 -42.58 59.71 34.25
CA SER A 99 -43.71 60.37 34.91
C SER A 99 -44.50 61.34 34.01
N ASN A 100 -43.89 61.82 32.91
CA ASN A 100 -44.52 62.67 31.91
C ASN A 100 -45.00 61.91 30.66
N GLY A 101 -45.13 60.58 30.73
CA GLY A 101 -45.67 59.77 29.62
C GLY A 101 -44.68 59.48 28.49
N CYS A 102 -43.38 59.45 28.77
CA CYS A 102 -42.39 58.88 27.86
C CYS A 102 -42.65 57.37 27.69
N ASP A 103 -42.62 56.88 26.45
CA ASP A 103 -42.80 55.47 26.12
C ASP A 103 -41.63 54.63 26.68
N ILE A 104 -41.98 53.67 27.53
CA ILE A 104 -41.03 52.80 28.24
C ILE A 104 -40.51 51.65 27.36
N GLU A 105 -41.18 51.31 26.27
CA GLU A 105 -40.76 50.27 25.32
C GLU A 105 -40.30 50.83 23.96
N ALA A 106 -40.16 52.16 23.84
CA ALA A 106 -39.61 52.81 22.66
C ALA A 106 -38.29 52.16 22.23
N THR A 107 -38.07 51.94 20.93
CA THR A 107 -36.89 51.21 20.43
C THR A 107 -35.80 52.11 19.84
N ASP A 108 -34.53 51.70 19.98
CA ASP A 108 -33.39 52.28 19.26
C ASP A 108 -33.29 51.79 17.79
N ASP A 109 -32.28 52.28 17.04
CA ASP A 109 -32.10 51.94 15.61
C ASP A 109 -31.85 50.42 15.41
N ASP A 110 -31.36 49.71 16.44
CA ASP A 110 -31.14 48.26 16.48
C ASP A 110 -32.34 47.50 17.07
N GLY A 111 -33.46 48.17 17.35
CA GLY A 111 -34.69 47.59 17.91
C GLY A 111 -34.66 47.39 19.43
N ARG A 112 -33.68 47.93 20.15
CA ARG A 112 -33.53 47.68 21.60
C ARG A 112 -34.41 48.59 22.42
N THR A 113 -35.07 48.03 23.42
CA THR A 113 -35.83 48.78 24.42
C THR A 113 -34.89 49.49 25.41
N PRO A 114 -35.37 50.48 26.18
CA PRO A 114 -34.55 51.22 27.14
C PRO A 114 -33.96 50.30 28.22
N LEU A 115 -34.72 49.26 28.62
CA LEU A 115 -34.29 48.23 29.56
C LEU A 115 -33.11 47.42 29.03
N MET A 116 -33.08 47.08 27.75
CA MET A 116 -31.95 46.39 27.11
C MET A 116 -30.68 47.25 27.13
N ILE A 117 -30.79 48.55 26.82
CA ILE A 117 -29.62 49.45 26.88
C ILE A 117 -29.15 49.61 28.33
N ALA A 118 -30.06 49.71 29.32
CA ALA A 118 -29.70 49.76 30.72
C ALA A 118 -28.97 48.49 31.19
N CYS A 119 -29.42 47.31 30.75
CA CYS A 119 -28.79 46.02 31.01
C CYS A 119 -27.40 45.90 30.37
N HIS A 120 -27.28 46.23 29.07
CA HIS A 120 -26.01 46.28 28.33
C HIS A 120 -24.99 47.21 29.01
N ARG A 121 -25.43 48.39 29.44
CA ARG A 121 -24.59 49.39 30.13
C ARG A 121 -24.42 49.16 31.64
N GLY A 122 -24.89 48.02 32.19
CA GLY A 122 -24.74 47.66 33.61
C GLY A 122 -25.34 48.65 34.61
N ARG A 123 -26.39 49.38 34.23
CA ARG A 123 -26.96 50.49 35.03
C ARG A 123 -27.95 49.98 36.08
N ASN A 124 -27.45 49.29 37.11
CA ASN A 124 -28.24 48.66 38.19
C ASN A 124 -29.46 49.48 38.65
N ASP A 125 -29.29 50.76 39.00
CA ASP A 125 -30.38 51.60 39.52
C ASP A 125 -31.47 51.92 38.48
N VAL A 126 -31.05 52.11 37.21
CA VAL A 126 -31.95 52.36 36.08
C VAL A 126 -32.70 51.08 35.68
N ILE A 127 -32.06 49.92 35.81
CA ILE A 127 -32.74 48.62 35.62
C ILE A 127 -33.81 48.43 36.69
N LYS A 128 -33.52 48.79 37.96
CA LYS A 128 -34.51 48.76 39.05
C LYS A 128 -35.70 49.69 38.78
N THR A 129 -35.48 50.94 38.35
CA THR A 129 -36.58 51.87 38.07
C THR A 129 -37.41 51.46 36.86
N LEU A 130 -36.80 51.03 35.75
CA LEU A 130 -37.53 50.53 34.58
C LEU A 130 -38.38 49.28 34.89
N LEU A 131 -37.82 48.31 35.64
CA LEU A 131 -38.56 47.10 36.03
C LEU A 131 -39.69 47.37 37.06
N ALA A 132 -39.61 48.47 37.81
CA ALA A 132 -40.65 48.94 38.72
C ALA A 132 -41.75 49.72 37.98
N CYS A 133 -41.39 50.51 36.96
CA CYS A 133 -42.34 51.20 36.06
C CYS A 133 -43.02 50.26 35.04
N GLY A 134 -42.67 48.97 35.02
CA GLY A 134 -43.42 47.93 34.30
C GLY A 134 -42.80 47.44 32.99
N ALA A 135 -41.54 47.82 32.68
CA ALA A 135 -40.87 47.40 31.44
C ALA A 135 -40.81 45.87 31.27
N ASP A 136 -40.99 45.36 30.05
CA ASP A 136 -40.99 43.91 29.75
C ASP A 136 -39.57 43.39 29.44
N PRO A 137 -38.94 42.58 30.32
CA PRO A 137 -37.64 41.98 30.03
C PRO A 137 -37.69 40.89 28.95
N ASN A 138 -38.88 40.50 28.48
CA ASN A 138 -39.09 39.49 27.44
C ASN A 138 -39.07 40.05 26.01
N ALA A 139 -38.90 41.37 25.81
CA ALA A 139 -38.72 41.97 24.50
C ALA A 139 -37.50 41.39 23.74
N GLU A 140 -37.50 41.54 22.41
CA GLU A 140 -36.43 41.10 21.50
C GLU A 140 -35.90 42.29 20.68
N ASP A 141 -34.58 42.38 20.47
CA ASP A 141 -33.99 43.33 19.51
C ASP A 141 -34.23 42.91 18.05
N ASN A 142 -33.87 43.75 17.08
CA ASN A 142 -34.08 43.46 15.65
C ASN A 142 -33.36 42.18 15.16
N SER A 143 -32.41 41.64 15.93
CA SER A 143 -31.71 40.38 15.65
C SER A 143 -32.23 39.18 16.45
N GLY A 144 -33.37 39.35 17.13
CA GLY A 144 -34.05 38.32 17.91
C GLY A 144 -33.38 37.97 19.25
N LYS A 145 -32.54 38.86 19.80
CA LYS A 145 -31.91 38.64 21.12
C LYS A 145 -32.80 39.14 22.24
N ASN A 146 -32.93 38.36 23.31
CA ASN A 146 -33.59 38.78 24.54
C ASN A 146 -32.65 39.63 25.43
N THR A 147 -33.23 40.28 26.44
CA THR A 147 -32.51 41.15 27.40
C THR A 147 -31.30 40.47 28.07
N LEU A 148 -31.37 39.15 28.33
CA LEU A 148 -30.25 38.37 28.89
C LEU A 148 -29.12 38.12 27.91
N GLN A 149 -29.42 37.81 26.64
CA GLN A 149 -28.42 37.67 25.58
C GLN A 149 -27.71 39.01 25.31
N ILE A 150 -28.44 40.12 25.39
CA ILE A 150 -27.88 41.48 25.26
C ILE A 150 -26.97 41.81 26.46
N MET A 151 -27.39 41.50 27.69
CA MET A 151 -26.55 41.60 28.89
C MET A 151 -25.27 40.75 28.77
N ALA A 152 -25.42 39.48 28.37
CA ALA A 152 -24.32 38.54 28.16
C ALA A 152 -23.47 38.83 26.90
N SER A 153 -23.88 39.78 26.05
CA SER A 153 -23.11 40.20 24.87
C SER A 153 -22.06 41.27 25.17
N GLU A 154 -22.15 41.96 26.31
CA GLU A 154 -21.20 43.01 26.73
C GLU A 154 -19.78 42.43 26.87
N SER A 155 -18.80 43.23 26.45
CA SER A 155 -17.38 42.86 26.37
C SER A 155 -16.54 43.40 27.53
N ASN A 156 -17.07 44.35 28.31
CA ASN A 156 -16.40 44.93 29.47
C ASN A 156 -16.45 43.98 30.69
N ARG A 157 -15.34 43.27 30.94
CA ARG A 157 -15.18 42.35 32.10
C ARG A 157 -15.34 43.01 33.47
N ASN A 158 -15.18 44.34 33.57
CA ASN A 158 -15.31 45.08 34.84
C ASN A 158 -16.75 45.52 35.14
N MET A 159 -17.72 45.23 34.25
CA MET A 159 -19.12 45.56 34.48
C MET A 159 -19.76 44.56 35.45
N GLN A 160 -20.31 45.03 36.57
CA GLN A 160 -20.91 44.18 37.60
C GLN A 160 -22.40 44.48 37.78
N TRP A 161 -23.24 43.50 37.47
CA TRP A 161 -24.65 43.49 37.85
C TRP A 161 -24.78 42.97 39.29
N THR A 162 -25.60 43.66 40.10
CA THR A 162 -25.90 43.22 41.47
C THR A 162 -26.77 41.96 41.46
N SER A 163 -26.55 41.06 42.43
CA SER A 163 -27.34 39.83 42.59
C SER A 163 -28.84 40.13 42.72
N GLU A 164 -29.21 41.25 43.34
CA GLU A 164 -30.58 41.76 43.38
C GLU A 164 -31.15 41.98 41.98
N VAL A 165 -30.47 42.76 41.12
CA VAL A 165 -30.91 43.06 39.75
C VAL A 165 -31.01 41.79 38.90
N LEU A 166 -30.04 40.87 39.04
CA LEU A 166 -30.10 39.58 38.35
C LEU A 166 -31.31 38.75 38.81
N SER A 167 -31.53 38.64 40.12
CA SER A 167 -32.68 37.88 40.67
C SER A 167 -34.04 38.46 40.24
N LEU A 168 -34.17 39.79 40.20
CA LEU A 168 -35.37 40.50 39.75
C LEU A 168 -35.63 40.27 38.26
N LEU A 169 -34.59 40.38 37.42
CA LEU A 169 -34.71 40.18 35.98
C LEU A 169 -35.04 38.72 35.64
N LEU A 170 -34.32 37.76 36.23
CA LEU A 170 -34.55 36.32 36.03
C LEU A 170 -35.96 35.89 36.49
N SER A 171 -36.50 36.48 37.56
CA SER A 171 -37.87 36.17 38.02
C SER A 171 -38.98 36.54 37.02
N LYS A 172 -38.73 37.53 36.16
CA LYS A 172 -39.70 38.08 35.19
C LYS A 172 -39.56 37.50 33.78
N ILE A 173 -38.50 36.75 33.49
CA ILE A 173 -38.24 36.21 32.14
C ILE A 173 -38.90 34.84 31.95
N LYS A 174 -39.58 34.67 30.82
CA LYS A 174 -40.40 33.50 30.45
C LYS A 174 -39.55 32.31 30.00
N ASP A 175 -38.50 32.56 29.20
CA ASP A 175 -37.61 31.53 28.66
C ASP A 175 -36.13 31.93 28.84
N LEU A 176 -35.38 31.11 29.58
CA LEU A 176 -33.94 31.25 29.84
C LEU A 176 -33.06 30.44 28.87
N ASN A 177 -33.66 29.50 28.13
CA ASN A 177 -33.01 28.55 27.22
C ASN A 177 -33.18 28.93 25.73
N LYS A 178 -33.82 30.07 25.47
CA LYS A 178 -33.97 30.67 24.14
C LYS A 178 -32.62 30.81 23.42
N ARG A 179 -32.57 30.32 22.18
CA ARG A 179 -31.45 30.52 21.24
C ARG A 179 -31.65 31.84 20.47
N ASP A 180 -30.57 32.54 20.13
CA ASP A 180 -30.64 33.64 19.15
C ASP A 180 -30.91 33.10 17.73
N LYS A 181 -31.60 33.91 16.91
CA LYS A 181 -32.04 33.51 15.56
C LYS A 181 -31.03 33.86 14.47
N GLU A 182 -30.33 34.98 14.64
CA GLU A 182 -29.40 35.54 13.64
C GLU A 182 -27.94 35.56 14.12
N GLY A 183 -27.68 35.09 15.34
CA GLY A 183 -26.32 34.78 15.79
C GLY A 183 -25.79 33.59 14.99
N ARG A 184 -24.55 33.67 14.49
CA ARG A 184 -23.87 32.63 13.66
C ARG A 184 -23.65 31.27 14.34
N GLU A 185 -24.27 31.03 15.50
CA GLU A 185 -24.08 29.87 16.36
C GLU A 185 -25.34 29.49 17.19
N GLY A 186 -26.44 30.24 17.16
CA GLY A 186 -27.67 29.92 17.90
C GLY A 186 -27.44 29.75 19.42
N ARG A 187 -26.94 30.77 20.10
CA ARG A 187 -26.51 30.70 21.52
C ARG A 187 -27.63 31.07 22.50
N THR A 188 -27.62 30.42 23.65
CA THR A 188 -28.44 30.76 24.83
C THR A 188 -27.77 31.82 25.70
N PRO A 189 -28.50 32.48 26.63
CA PRO A 189 -27.90 33.31 27.68
C PRO A 189 -26.70 32.69 28.38
N LEU A 190 -26.78 31.41 28.77
CA LEU A 190 -25.69 30.70 29.45
C LEU A 190 -24.48 30.49 28.54
N LEU A 191 -24.70 30.14 27.26
CA LEU A 191 -23.63 30.00 26.27
C LEU A 191 -22.92 31.34 25.99
N TRP A 192 -23.66 32.46 25.95
CA TRP A 192 -23.08 33.80 25.86
C TRP A 192 -22.26 34.18 27.11
N ALA A 193 -22.81 33.97 28.31
CA ALA A 193 -22.14 34.29 29.58
C ALA A 193 -20.83 33.50 29.75
N ALA A 194 -20.86 32.20 29.44
CA ALA A 194 -19.67 31.34 29.45
C ALA A 194 -18.63 31.77 28.40
N ALA A 195 -19.05 32.10 27.17
CA ALA A 195 -18.15 32.57 26.11
C ALA A 195 -17.47 33.91 26.42
N ARG A 196 -18.05 34.74 27.31
CA ARG A 196 -17.48 36.01 27.77
C ARG A 196 -16.69 35.93 29.09
N GLY A 197 -16.78 34.82 29.83
CA GLY A 197 -16.18 34.69 31.17
C GLY A 197 -16.96 35.40 32.28
N GLN A 198 -18.27 35.59 32.13
CA GLN A 198 -19.08 36.37 33.08
C GLN A 198 -19.52 35.55 34.31
N VAL A 199 -18.60 35.34 35.26
CA VAL A 199 -18.80 34.51 36.47
C VAL A 199 -20.11 34.82 37.21
N ALA A 200 -20.41 36.10 37.46
CA ALA A 200 -21.59 36.52 38.20
C ALA A 200 -22.92 36.18 37.49
N LEU A 201 -22.97 36.31 36.16
CA LEU A 201 -24.16 35.97 35.38
C LEU A 201 -24.35 34.45 35.26
N VAL A 202 -23.25 33.69 35.12
CA VAL A 202 -23.30 32.21 35.18
C VAL A 202 -23.80 31.75 36.55
N GLY A 203 -23.26 32.27 37.65
CA GLY A 203 -23.70 31.93 39.00
C GLY A 203 -25.18 32.23 39.25
N ALA A 204 -25.68 33.39 38.76
CA ALA A 204 -27.10 33.73 38.87
C ALA A 204 -28.00 32.81 38.03
N LEU A 205 -27.61 32.50 36.78
CA LEU A 205 -28.35 31.57 35.90
C LEU A 205 -28.39 30.13 36.44
N LEU A 206 -27.38 29.71 37.21
CA LEU A 206 -27.28 28.38 37.81
C LEU A 206 -27.74 28.32 39.28
N THR A 207 -28.32 29.41 39.83
CA THR A 207 -28.75 29.45 41.23
C THR A 207 -29.93 28.49 41.47
N PRO A 208 -29.80 27.48 42.36
CA PRO A 208 -30.86 26.49 42.59
C PRO A 208 -32.16 27.12 43.08
N GLY A 209 -33.28 26.76 42.44
CA GLY A 209 -34.63 27.20 42.83
C GLY A 209 -35.26 28.25 41.91
N GLN A 210 -34.50 28.89 41.01
CA GLN A 210 -35.08 29.54 39.83
C GLN A 210 -35.25 28.55 38.67
N ARG A 211 -35.94 28.95 37.59
CA ARG A 211 -36.40 28.04 36.50
C ARG A 211 -35.25 27.25 35.86
N THR A 212 -35.53 26.02 35.45
CA THR A 212 -34.56 25.06 34.90
C THR A 212 -33.84 25.57 33.65
N VAL A 213 -32.61 26.03 33.80
CA VAL A 213 -31.67 26.30 32.70
C VAL A 213 -31.05 24.98 32.23
N ASP A 214 -31.02 24.72 30.92
CA ASP A 214 -30.33 23.54 30.38
C ASP A 214 -28.82 23.83 30.23
N VAL A 215 -28.06 23.40 31.24
CA VAL A 215 -26.60 23.51 31.32
C VAL A 215 -25.89 22.74 30.19
N ASN A 216 -26.55 21.74 29.62
CA ASN A 216 -26.02 20.85 28.58
C ASN A 216 -26.44 21.23 27.16
N GLN A 217 -27.29 22.25 26.98
CA GLN A 217 -27.67 22.78 25.68
C GLN A 217 -26.44 23.33 24.93
N THR A 218 -26.40 23.10 23.61
CA THR A 218 -25.24 23.49 22.78
C THR A 218 -25.58 24.58 21.76
N ASN A 219 -24.53 25.25 21.28
CA ASN A 219 -24.57 26.06 20.06
C ASN A 219 -24.68 25.15 18.80
N ASP A 220 -24.80 25.72 17.60
CA ASP A 220 -24.94 24.97 16.34
C ASP A 220 -23.70 24.14 15.96
N GLN A 221 -22.54 24.41 16.57
CA GLN A 221 -21.28 23.65 16.41
C GLN A 221 -21.12 22.57 17.50
N ARG A 222 -22.18 22.29 18.27
CA ARG A 222 -22.22 21.42 19.45
C ARG A 222 -21.31 21.83 20.62
N HIS A 223 -20.86 23.09 20.70
CA HIS A 223 -20.20 23.61 21.89
C HIS A 223 -21.22 23.83 23.02
N SER A 224 -21.04 23.14 24.14
CA SER A 224 -21.76 23.40 25.41
C SER A 224 -21.14 24.57 26.19
N ALA A 225 -21.82 25.05 27.24
CA ALA A 225 -21.30 26.11 28.09
C ALA A 225 -19.89 25.80 28.65
N LEU A 226 -19.61 24.53 28.97
CA LEU A 226 -18.31 24.10 29.48
C LEU A 226 -17.18 24.21 28.43
N HIS A 227 -17.46 24.02 27.14
CA HIS A 227 -16.49 24.26 26.06
C HIS A 227 -16.16 25.75 25.92
N LEU A 228 -17.16 26.62 26.10
CA LEU A 228 -17.01 28.06 25.95
C LEU A 228 -16.32 28.68 27.17
N ALA A 229 -16.58 28.16 28.37
CA ALA A 229 -15.88 28.50 29.60
C ALA A 229 -14.38 28.11 29.54
N ALA A 230 -14.06 26.92 29.01
CA ALA A 230 -12.70 26.41 28.87
C ALA A 230 -11.75 27.30 28.03
N ARG A 231 -12.30 28.22 27.22
CA ARG A 231 -11.53 29.23 26.47
C ARG A 231 -10.95 30.34 27.35
N HIS A 232 -11.32 30.42 28.63
CA HIS A 232 -10.76 31.38 29.61
C HIS A 232 -10.15 30.66 30.81
N ASP A 233 -9.14 31.27 31.44
CA ASP A 233 -8.46 30.74 32.64
C ASP A 233 -9.24 31.00 33.95
N GLU A 234 -10.56 30.86 33.89
CA GLU A 234 -11.53 31.20 34.94
C GLU A 234 -12.17 29.91 35.52
N PRO A 235 -11.47 29.17 36.42
CA PRO A 235 -11.89 27.85 36.87
C PRO A 235 -13.19 27.86 37.67
N GLU A 236 -13.62 29.01 38.21
CA GLU A 236 -14.87 29.19 38.95
C GLU A 236 -16.10 28.89 38.08
N ILE A 237 -16.07 29.28 36.80
CA ILE A 237 -17.15 28.99 35.85
C ILE A 237 -17.23 27.48 35.57
N ILE A 238 -16.06 26.84 35.42
CA ILE A 238 -15.94 25.39 35.22
C ILE A 238 -16.48 24.63 36.43
N LYS A 239 -16.12 25.04 37.65
CA LYS A 239 -16.62 24.45 38.92
C LYS A 239 -18.15 24.60 39.03
N LEU A 240 -18.70 25.79 38.81
CA LEU A 240 -20.14 26.04 38.89
C LEU A 240 -20.95 25.24 37.86
N LEU A 241 -20.45 25.15 36.62
CA LEU A 241 -21.08 24.33 35.58
C LEU A 241 -21.07 22.84 35.95
N ILE A 242 -19.95 22.31 36.43
CA ILE A 242 -19.83 20.89 36.80
C ILE A 242 -20.63 20.54 38.06
N GLN A 243 -20.77 21.48 39.01
CA GLN A 243 -21.70 21.37 40.13
C GLN A 243 -23.18 21.41 39.70
N SER A 244 -23.46 21.88 38.48
CA SER A 244 -24.80 21.97 37.87
C SER A 244 -25.01 20.90 36.78
N ASP A 245 -24.44 19.70 36.97
CA ASP A 245 -24.53 18.54 36.07
C ASP A 245 -24.11 18.78 34.60
N ALA A 246 -23.17 19.70 34.36
CA ALA A 246 -22.54 19.84 33.05
C ALA A 246 -21.76 18.57 32.65
N ARG A 247 -22.01 18.06 31.45
CA ARG A 247 -21.29 16.92 30.85
C ARG A 247 -19.83 17.27 30.60
N ARG A 248 -18.96 16.93 31.56
CA ARG A 248 -17.49 17.10 31.52
C ARG A 248 -16.84 16.70 30.19
N ASP A 249 -17.21 15.52 29.69
CA ASP A 249 -16.69 14.96 28.43
C ASP A 249 -17.69 15.10 27.25
N ALA A 250 -18.53 16.14 27.26
CA ALA A 250 -19.31 16.52 26.09
C ALA A 250 -18.39 16.71 24.87
N LYS A 251 -18.88 16.34 23.68
CA LYS A 251 -18.13 16.47 22.43
C LYS A 251 -18.80 17.45 21.48
N SER A 252 -18.08 18.48 21.05
CA SER A 252 -18.50 19.36 19.96
C SER A 252 -18.17 18.74 18.58
N ASP A 253 -18.50 19.44 17.49
CA ASP A 253 -18.20 18.97 16.15
C ASP A 253 -16.68 18.82 15.92
N GLY A 254 -16.28 17.72 15.28
CA GLY A 254 -14.88 17.30 15.24
C GLY A 254 -14.38 16.57 16.50
N GLY A 255 -15.23 16.36 17.51
CA GLY A 255 -14.94 15.52 18.67
C GLY A 255 -14.09 16.16 19.75
N TRP A 256 -13.95 17.49 19.75
CA TRP A 256 -13.30 18.24 20.81
C TRP A 256 -14.06 18.08 22.13
N THR A 257 -13.34 18.10 23.26
CA THR A 257 -13.93 18.20 24.61
C THR A 257 -13.49 19.50 25.28
N PRO A 258 -14.14 19.95 26.37
CA PRO A 258 -13.73 21.15 27.10
C PRO A 258 -12.25 21.13 27.51
N LEU A 259 -11.70 19.97 27.89
CA LEU A 259 -10.30 19.82 28.25
C LEU A 259 -9.35 20.04 27.06
N ILE A 260 -9.75 19.62 25.86
CA ILE A 260 -8.97 19.88 24.64
C ILE A 260 -9.00 21.38 24.31
N VAL A 261 -10.13 22.06 24.48
CA VAL A 261 -10.25 23.52 24.27
C VAL A 261 -9.42 24.32 25.30
N ALA A 262 -9.39 23.91 26.57
CA ALA A 262 -8.51 24.52 27.57
C ALA A 262 -7.03 24.31 27.24
N ALA A 263 -6.67 23.14 26.71
CA ALA A 263 -5.31 22.79 26.31
C ALA A 263 -4.85 23.50 25.01
N GLU A 264 -5.74 23.74 24.05
CA GLU A 264 -5.52 24.59 22.87
C GLU A 264 -5.27 26.06 23.28
N ALA A 265 -6.09 26.59 24.19
CA ALA A 265 -5.99 27.97 24.65
C ALA A 265 -4.82 28.22 25.63
N GLY A 266 -4.26 27.16 26.24
CA GLY A 266 -3.16 27.26 27.20
C GLY A 266 -3.58 27.60 28.63
N ASN A 267 -4.87 27.50 28.94
CA ASN A 267 -5.46 27.90 30.21
C ASN A 267 -5.15 26.88 31.33
N GLU A 268 -4.00 27.06 31.99
CA GLU A 268 -3.48 26.24 33.09
C GLU A 268 -4.53 25.87 34.16
N ARG A 269 -5.31 26.86 34.62
CA ARG A 269 -6.29 26.68 35.69
C ARG A 269 -7.57 26.03 35.19
N ALA A 270 -7.97 26.30 33.95
CA ALA A 270 -9.08 25.58 33.32
C ALA A 270 -8.76 24.10 33.10
N VAL A 271 -7.54 23.79 32.65
CA VAL A 271 -7.01 22.43 32.55
C VAL A 271 -7.02 21.75 33.92
N ASP A 272 -6.48 22.39 34.96
CA ASP A 272 -6.48 21.83 36.33
C ASP A 272 -7.89 21.59 36.87
N ALA A 273 -8.82 22.54 36.73
CA ALA A 273 -10.19 22.39 37.21
C ALA A 273 -10.94 21.25 36.50
N LEU A 274 -10.70 21.05 35.20
CA LEU A 274 -11.29 19.95 34.43
C LEU A 274 -10.68 18.59 34.80
N LEU A 275 -9.36 18.51 34.98
CA LEU A 275 -8.65 17.29 35.40
C LEU A 275 -9.01 16.89 36.83
N THR A 276 -9.03 17.84 37.76
CA THR A 276 -9.48 17.64 39.15
C THR A 276 -10.95 17.20 39.22
N SER A 277 -11.76 17.61 38.24
CA SER A 277 -13.14 17.11 38.07
C SER A 277 -13.23 15.73 37.42
N ASN A 278 -12.11 15.02 37.20
CA ASN A 278 -11.98 13.74 36.50
C ASN A 278 -12.60 13.76 35.09
N ALA A 279 -12.25 14.75 34.28
CA ALA A 279 -12.46 14.74 32.83
C ALA A 279 -11.47 13.78 32.12
N ASN A 280 -11.82 13.30 30.92
CA ASN A 280 -11.03 12.32 30.20
C ASN A 280 -9.81 12.96 29.49
N VAL A 281 -8.66 12.90 30.15
CA VAL A 281 -7.35 13.36 29.64
C VAL A 281 -6.93 12.73 28.30
N ASN A 282 -7.44 11.53 27.98
CA ASN A 282 -7.15 10.81 26.74
C ASN A 282 -8.26 10.93 25.68
N ALA A 283 -9.20 11.87 25.84
CA ALA A 283 -10.16 12.20 24.80
C ALA A 283 -9.44 12.57 23.50
N ARG A 284 -9.97 12.11 22.36
CA ARG A 284 -9.38 12.31 21.03
C ARG A 284 -10.35 13.05 20.11
N THR A 285 -9.84 14.05 19.39
CA THR A 285 -10.51 14.68 18.24
C THR A 285 -10.64 13.72 17.05
N SER A 286 -11.35 14.14 15.99
CA SER A 286 -11.37 13.45 14.69
C SER A 286 -9.99 13.32 14.04
N SER A 287 -9.05 14.23 14.32
CA SER A 287 -7.64 14.13 13.92
C SER A 287 -6.80 13.20 14.81
N GLY A 288 -7.42 12.50 15.77
CA GLY A 288 -6.75 11.60 16.71
C GLY A 288 -5.94 12.32 17.79
N MET A 289 -5.90 13.66 17.82
CA MET A 289 -5.11 14.43 18.77
C MET A 289 -5.79 14.46 20.15
N THR A 290 -4.99 14.31 21.22
CA THR A 290 -5.43 14.46 22.63
C THR A 290 -5.17 15.87 23.15
N ALA A 291 -5.66 16.21 24.34
CA ALA A 291 -5.34 17.48 25.00
C ALA A 291 -3.83 17.74 25.10
N LEU A 292 -3.03 16.70 25.38
CA LEU A 292 -1.57 16.79 25.40
C LEU A 292 -0.97 17.14 24.03
N HIS A 293 -1.56 16.66 22.92
CA HIS A 293 -1.11 17.06 21.58
C HIS A 293 -1.38 18.54 21.33
N TRP A 294 -2.55 19.07 21.68
CA TRP A 294 -2.91 20.47 21.44
C TRP A 294 -2.13 21.46 22.31
N ALA A 295 -1.90 21.13 23.58
CA ALA A 295 -1.01 21.93 24.44
C ALA A 295 0.44 21.90 23.94
N ALA A 296 0.90 20.76 23.38
CA ALA A 296 2.25 20.65 22.84
C ALA A 296 2.42 21.36 21.49
N ASP A 297 1.47 21.23 20.57
CA ASP A 297 1.44 21.86 19.25
C ASP A 297 1.42 23.41 19.36
N ASN A 298 0.79 23.97 20.41
CA ASN A 298 0.78 25.43 20.67
C ASN A 298 1.85 25.90 21.66
N GLY A 299 2.70 25.01 22.20
CA GLY A 299 3.82 25.37 23.07
C GLY A 299 3.46 25.74 24.52
N HIS A 300 2.27 25.38 25.00
CA HIS A 300 1.73 25.73 26.31
C HIS A 300 2.34 24.89 27.45
N LEU A 301 3.62 25.16 27.77
CA LEU A 301 4.43 24.39 28.72
C LEU A 301 3.71 24.06 30.04
N LYS A 302 3.02 25.03 30.66
CA LYS A 302 2.33 24.79 31.92
C LYS A 302 1.14 23.83 31.81
N ALA A 303 0.35 23.96 30.74
CA ALA A 303 -0.75 23.03 30.46
C ALA A 303 -0.20 21.62 30.17
N VAL A 304 0.93 21.52 29.46
CA VAL A 304 1.66 20.25 29.28
C VAL A 304 2.11 19.67 30.62
N GLN A 305 2.81 20.44 31.46
CA GLN A 305 3.25 20.01 32.80
C GLN A 305 2.06 19.53 33.66
N ARG A 306 0.95 20.28 33.69
CA ARG A 306 -0.24 19.89 34.46
C ARG A 306 -0.90 18.61 33.94
N ILE A 307 -0.90 18.38 32.62
CA ILE A 307 -1.40 17.14 32.00
C ILE A 307 -0.43 15.96 32.27
N LEU A 308 0.88 16.19 32.28
CA LEU A 308 1.89 15.16 32.53
C LEU A 308 1.91 14.66 33.98
N ILE A 309 1.36 15.41 34.94
CA ILE A 309 1.17 14.98 36.33
C ILE A 309 0.10 13.87 36.44
N GLU A 310 -0.85 13.78 35.51
CA GLU A 310 -1.88 12.74 35.54
C GLU A 310 -1.30 11.37 35.14
N ASP A 311 -1.29 10.41 36.07
CA ASP A 311 -0.84 9.01 35.81
C ASP A 311 -1.61 8.34 34.65
N LYS A 312 -2.87 8.73 34.46
CA LYS A 312 -3.74 8.21 33.40
C LYS A 312 -3.40 8.78 32.01
N ALA A 313 -2.61 9.85 31.90
CA ALA A 313 -2.34 10.52 30.62
C ALA A 313 -1.42 9.68 29.71
N LEU A 314 -1.84 9.46 28.45
CA LEU A 314 -1.06 8.71 27.47
C LEU A 314 0.02 9.58 26.82
N LYS A 315 1.16 9.72 27.52
CA LYS A 315 2.21 10.72 27.25
C LYS A 315 2.89 10.58 25.87
N ASN A 316 2.84 9.40 25.25
CA ASN A 316 3.46 9.10 23.95
C ASN A 316 2.49 8.45 22.93
N THR A 317 1.20 8.79 22.94
CA THR A 317 0.28 8.42 21.84
C THR A 317 0.65 9.06 20.51
N LYS A 318 0.43 8.36 19.40
CA LYS A 318 0.46 8.89 18.03
C LYS A 318 -0.92 9.40 17.59
N ASP A 319 -1.00 10.55 16.91
CA ASP A 319 -2.20 11.08 16.24
C ASP A 319 -2.50 10.36 14.90
N SER A 320 -3.52 10.82 14.15
CA SER A 320 -3.87 10.25 12.83
C SER A 320 -2.84 10.53 11.72
N PHE A 321 -1.73 11.20 12.03
CA PHE A 321 -0.57 11.44 11.16
C PHE A 321 0.72 10.80 11.74
N ASP A 322 0.55 9.77 12.57
CA ASP A 322 1.59 9.05 13.31
C ASP A 322 2.50 9.95 14.19
N SER A 323 2.11 11.20 14.44
CA SER A 323 2.89 12.19 15.18
C SER A 323 2.54 12.16 16.67
N THR A 324 3.55 12.16 17.53
CA THR A 324 3.38 12.23 19.01
C THR A 324 3.39 13.69 19.50
N PRO A 325 2.99 13.98 20.76
CA PRO A 325 3.05 15.35 21.30
C PRO A 325 4.45 15.98 21.22
N LEU A 326 5.51 15.19 21.42
CA LEU A 326 6.90 15.64 21.24
C LEU A 326 7.16 16.10 19.80
N ILE A 327 6.73 15.29 18.84
CA ILE A 327 6.89 15.57 17.40
C ILE A 327 6.07 16.81 16.98
N ARG A 328 4.95 17.09 17.64
CA ARG A 328 4.16 18.33 17.46
C ARG A 328 4.86 19.57 18.04
N ALA A 329 5.26 19.52 19.31
CA ALA A 329 6.01 20.62 19.93
C ALA A 329 7.29 20.97 19.16
N ALA A 330 8.03 19.95 18.71
CA ALA A 330 9.25 20.15 17.94
C ALA A 330 8.97 20.71 16.53
N GLN A 331 7.88 20.32 15.85
CA GLN A 331 7.51 20.87 14.54
C GLN A 331 7.26 22.38 14.57
N ASN A 332 6.69 22.88 15.68
CA ASN A 332 6.37 24.30 15.86
C ASN A 332 7.46 25.05 16.68
N GLY A 333 8.60 24.40 16.96
CA GLY A 333 9.79 25.02 17.57
C GLY A 333 9.72 25.23 19.08
N HIS A 334 8.82 24.55 19.79
CA HIS A 334 8.55 24.74 21.22
C HIS A 334 9.52 23.96 22.13
N TRP A 335 10.82 24.26 22.05
CA TRP A 335 11.90 23.53 22.75
C TRP A 335 11.67 23.27 24.25
N PRO A 336 11.17 24.21 25.08
CA PRO A 336 10.90 23.93 26.49
C PRO A 336 9.89 22.79 26.69
N VAL A 337 8.93 22.63 25.78
CA VAL A 337 7.95 21.54 25.78
C VAL A 337 8.57 20.24 25.27
N VAL A 338 9.50 20.33 24.30
CA VAL A 338 10.26 19.17 23.82
C VAL A 338 11.11 18.57 24.94
N ASP A 339 11.80 19.40 25.72
CA ASP A 339 12.63 18.94 26.85
C ASP A 339 11.78 18.40 28.02
N GLU A 340 10.61 18.97 28.30
CA GLU A 340 9.65 18.42 29.29
C GLU A 340 9.08 17.05 28.85
N LEU A 341 8.88 16.83 27.54
CA LEU A 341 8.37 15.56 26.99
C LEU A 341 9.47 14.49 26.80
N ARG A 342 10.75 14.89 26.72
CA ARG A 342 11.93 14.05 26.49
C ARG A 342 12.10 12.83 27.44
N PRO A 343 11.70 12.87 28.72
CA PRO A 343 11.75 11.70 29.61
C PRO A 343 10.60 10.68 29.36
N TYR A 344 9.48 11.15 28.79
CA TYR A 344 8.28 10.34 28.56
C TYR A 344 8.25 9.65 27.20
N VAL A 345 9.23 9.97 26.35
CA VAL A 345 9.41 9.39 25.01
C VAL A 345 10.51 8.32 25.06
N LEU A 346 10.36 7.26 24.24
CA LEU A 346 11.25 6.10 24.19
C LEU A 346 11.34 5.29 25.50
N GLN A 347 10.20 5.08 26.17
CA GLN A 347 10.08 4.20 27.34
C GLN A 347 10.08 2.69 27.01
N GLY A 348 10.21 2.33 25.72
CA GLY A 348 10.12 0.96 25.22
C GLY A 348 8.69 0.49 24.91
N PRO A 349 8.52 -0.72 24.33
CA PRO A 349 7.21 -1.32 24.11
C PRO A 349 6.53 -1.71 25.44
N THR A 350 5.22 -1.48 25.53
CA THR A 350 4.38 -1.88 26.68
C THR A 350 4.09 -3.38 26.74
N ASN A 351 4.14 -4.08 25.59
CA ASN A 351 3.99 -5.53 25.53
C ASN A 351 5.23 -6.22 26.14
N PRO A 352 5.08 -7.06 27.21
CA PRO A 352 6.21 -7.73 27.84
C PRO A 352 6.98 -8.65 26.88
N ILE A 353 6.29 -9.26 25.90
CA ILE A 353 6.90 -10.13 24.88
C ILE A 353 7.86 -9.32 24.00
N ALA A 354 7.38 -8.19 23.48
CA ALA A 354 8.18 -7.26 22.66
C ALA A 354 9.36 -6.66 23.44
N ARG A 355 9.16 -6.36 24.73
CA ARG A 355 10.24 -5.93 25.62
C ARG A 355 11.31 -7.03 25.77
N LYS A 356 10.91 -8.28 26.03
CA LYS A 356 11.86 -9.40 26.15
C LYS A 356 12.60 -9.69 24.85
N ALA A 357 11.97 -9.46 23.69
CA ALA A 357 12.65 -9.49 22.39
C ALA A 357 13.76 -8.41 22.31
N CYS A 358 13.46 -7.16 22.66
CA CYS A 358 14.45 -6.07 22.70
C CYS A 358 15.62 -6.33 23.68
N GLU A 359 15.35 -7.01 24.80
CA GLU A 359 16.37 -7.38 25.78
C GLU A 359 17.28 -8.55 25.30
N ARG A 360 16.77 -9.44 24.43
CA ARG A 360 17.53 -10.63 23.95
C ARG A 360 18.22 -10.44 22.60
N PHE A 361 17.63 -9.69 21.66
CA PHE A 361 18.31 -9.36 20.40
C PHE A 361 19.50 -8.43 20.64
N ARG A 362 20.58 -8.67 19.91
CA ARG A 362 21.80 -7.86 19.99
C ARG A 362 22.04 -7.10 18.70
N ALA A 363 21.97 -5.77 18.78
CA ALA A 363 22.38 -4.88 17.71
C ALA A 363 23.87 -4.52 17.86
N ALA A 364 24.52 -4.22 16.75
CA ALA A 364 25.95 -3.94 16.71
C ALA A 364 26.24 -2.46 16.51
N VAL A 365 27.22 -1.93 17.25
CA VAL A 365 27.75 -0.58 17.07
C VAL A 365 29.22 -0.67 16.70
N VAL A 366 29.59 -0.03 15.60
CA VAL A 366 30.97 0.08 15.11
C VAL A 366 31.32 1.56 15.01
N ASN A 367 32.40 1.96 15.68
CA ASN A 367 32.94 3.31 15.64
C ASN A 367 34.20 3.31 14.76
N PHE A 368 34.20 4.11 13.69
CA PHE A 368 35.36 4.29 12.82
C PHE A 368 36.16 5.49 13.32
N PHE A 369 37.49 5.43 13.24
CA PHE A 369 38.36 6.50 13.70
C PHE A 369 39.33 6.90 12.58
N GLU A 370 39.65 8.18 12.50
CA GLU A 370 40.71 8.64 11.59
C GLU A 370 42.05 8.00 12.02
N ASP A 371 42.65 7.26 11.10
CA ASP A 371 43.96 6.62 11.24
C ASP A 371 45.02 7.69 11.55
N LYS A 372 45.89 7.41 12.52
CA LYS A 372 47.11 8.21 12.68
C LYS A 372 48.09 7.78 11.59
N GLU A 373 48.38 8.66 10.63
CA GLU A 373 49.59 8.53 9.83
C GLU A 373 50.80 8.50 10.77
N GLU A 374 51.54 7.39 10.81
CA GLU A 374 52.82 7.35 11.53
C GLU A 374 53.85 8.19 10.75
N PRO A 375 54.42 9.27 11.32
CA PRO A 375 55.27 10.20 10.58
C PRO A 375 56.66 9.63 10.21
N ASP A 376 56.93 8.35 10.51
CA ASP A 376 58.23 7.70 10.27
C ASP A 376 58.31 6.92 8.93
N GLY A 377 57.27 6.96 8.09
CA GLY A 377 57.28 6.37 6.74
C GLY A 377 58.43 6.87 5.83
N ALA A 378 58.91 8.09 6.04
CA ALA A 378 60.10 8.63 5.40
C ALA A 378 61.41 8.05 5.99
N ARG A 379 61.44 7.82 7.30
CA ARG A 379 62.64 7.43 8.07
C ARG A 379 62.99 5.95 7.95
N ILE A 380 62.00 5.11 7.64
CA ILE A 380 62.22 3.69 7.30
C ILE A 380 62.95 3.57 5.95
N LYS A 381 62.67 4.44 4.98
CA LYS A 381 63.37 4.45 3.68
C LYS A 381 64.84 4.90 3.81
N SER A 382 65.12 5.95 4.58
CA SER A 382 66.50 6.41 4.78
C SER A 382 67.36 5.37 5.50
N LYS A 383 66.90 4.84 6.65
CA LYS A 383 67.64 3.79 7.39
C LYS A 383 67.92 2.54 6.56
N ARG A 384 66.98 2.11 5.71
CA ARG A 384 67.17 0.95 4.84
C ARG A 384 68.16 1.21 3.70
N LEU A 385 68.29 2.46 3.25
CA LEU A 385 69.27 2.87 2.23
C LEU A 385 70.68 3.07 2.83
N GLU A 386 70.79 3.57 4.06
CA GLU A 386 72.07 3.69 4.79
C GLU A 386 72.63 2.31 5.19
N ALA A 387 71.76 1.40 5.66
CA ALA A 387 72.15 0.03 5.97
C ALA A 387 72.61 -0.78 4.74
N LEU A 388 72.24 -0.35 3.52
CA LEU A 388 72.73 -0.92 2.26
C LEU A 388 74.03 -0.27 1.74
N LYS A 389 74.46 0.87 2.31
CA LYS A 389 75.76 1.49 2.02
C LYS A 389 76.85 1.00 2.98
N ASN A 390 76.52 0.83 4.26
CA ASN A 390 77.49 0.46 5.29
C ASN A 390 77.63 -1.06 5.42
N GLY A 391 78.26 -1.69 4.42
CA GLY A 391 78.56 -3.13 4.41
C GLY A 391 79.58 -3.54 5.48
N ALA A 392 79.11 -3.90 6.68
CA ALA A 392 79.93 -4.40 7.78
C ALA A 392 79.47 -5.79 8.25
N ASN A 393 80.22 -6.83 7.87
CA ASN A 393 79.84 -8.22 8.09
C ASN A 393 80.15 -8.67 9.55
N LYS A 394 79.13 -8.76 10.41
CA LYS A 394 79.24 -9.40 11.74
C LYS A 394 78.10 -10.39 11.98
N ARG A 395 78.46 -11.67 12.09
CA ARG A 395 77.58 -12.75 12.57
C ARG A 395 77.30 -12.55 14.06
N GLY A 396 76.03 -12.57 14.45
CA GLY A 396 75.58 -12.56 15.85
C GLY A 396 74.12 -12.98 15.93
N GLY A 397 73.83 -14.07 16.63
CA GLY A 397 72.47 -14.65 16.67
C GLY A 397 71.57 -13.91 17.66
N GLY A 398 70.42 -13.41 17.20
CA GLY A 398 69.38 -12.83 18.05
C GLY A 398 67.99 -13.03 17.42
N LYS A 399 67.04 -13.58 18.18
CA LYS A 399 65.67 -13.86 17.71
C LYS A 399 64.82 -12.57 17.68
N THR A 400 64.97 -11.74 16.65
CA THR A 400 64.03 -10.64 16.39
C THR A 400 62.77 -11.16 15.72
N LYS A 401 61.64 -11.14 16.43
CA LYS A 401 60.32 -11.31 15.79
C LYS A 401 60.11 -10.17 14.80
N ALA A 402 59.83 -10.48 13.54
CA ALA A 402 59.40 -9.47 12.58
C ALA A 402 58.00 -8.97 12.96
N ASN A 403 57.90 -7.70 13.39
CA ASN A 403 56.60 -7.05 13.53
C ASN A 403 55.95 -6.95 12.14
N LYS A 404 54.84 -7.65 11.93
CA LYS A 404 53.92 -7.35 10.82
C LYS A 404 53.33 -5.95 11.06
N PRO A 405 53.12 -5.13 10.01
CA PRO A 405 52.37 -3.89 10.15
C PRO A 405 50.94 -4.22 10.59
N GLY A 406 50.56 -3.77 11.78
CA GLY A 406 49.26 -4.04 12.36
C GLY A 406 48.25 -2.97 11.99
N GLY A 407 47.45 -3.21 10.96
CA GLY A 407 46.26 -2.39 10.70
C GLY A 407 45.30 -2.43 11.90
N VAL A 408 44.72 -1.28 12.25
CA VAL A 408 43.82 -1.17 13.40
C VAL A 408 42.51 -1.90 13.09
N LYS A 409 42.26 -3.01 13.78
CA LYS A 409 40.99 -3.74 13.63
C LYS A 409 39.83 -2.92 14.20
N ASN A 410 38.79 -2.71 13.39
CA ASN A 410 37.58 -2.00 13.78
C ASN A 410 36.80 -2.84 14.81
N LYS A 411 36.75 -2.35 16.06
CA LYS A 411 36.12 -3.07 17.17
C LYS A 411 34.59 -2.98 17.10
N VAL A 412 33.96 -4.13 16.86
CA VAL A 412 32.50 -4.30 16.94
C VAL A 412 32.07 -4.46 18.41
N ASN A 413 31.16 -3.61 18.88
CA ASN A 413 30.50 -3.78 20.18
C ASN A 413 29.06 -4.26 19.96
N LYS A 414 28.71 -5.48 20.40
CA LYS A 414 27.33 -6.01 20.35
C LYS A 414 26.61 -5.67 21.67
N HIS A 415 25.58 -4.82 21.62
CA HIS A 415 24.72 -4.42 22.75
C HIS A 415 23.30 -4.96 22.57
N THR A 416 22.47 -4.98 23.61
CA THR A 416 21.04 -5.34 23.41
C THR A 416 20.28 -4.24 22.66
N VAL A 417 19.23 -4.60 21.92
CA VAL A 417 18.37 -3.61 21.25
C VAL A 417 17.75 -2.65 22.28
N TRP A 418 17.39 -3.14 23.47
CA TRP A 418 16.95 -2.31 24.60
C TRP A 418 18.03 -1.29 25.04
N GLN A 419 19.30 -1.70 25.13
CA GLN A 419 20.42 -0.78 25.47
C GLN A 419 20.64 0.32 24.42
N ILE A 420 20.41 0.01 23.14
CA ILE A 420 20.60 0.98 22.04
C ILE A 420 19.38 1.91 21.88
N LEU A 421 18.15 1.44 22.14
CA LEU A 421 16.93 2.24 21.89
C LEU A 421 16.37 2.95 23.12
N TYR A 422 16.33 2.30 24.28
CA TYR A 422 15.46 2.70 25.39
C TYR A 422 16.18 2.91 26.73
N ALA A 423 17.32 2.24 26.96
CA ALA A 423 18.04 2.34 28.23
C ALA A 423 18.61 3.75 28.47
N ARG A 424 18.27 4.32 29.63
CA ARG A 424 18.81 5.59 30.15
C ARG A 424 19.98 5.35 31.11
N ASP A 425 20.85 6.34 31.28
CA ASP A 425 21.92 6.27 32.28
C ASP A 425 21.32 6.28 33.70
N ALA A 426 21.89 5.48 34.60
CA ALA A 426 21.49 5.41 36.00
C ALA A 426 21.84 6.69 36.79
N LYS A 427 22.73 7.54 36.28
CA LYS A 427 23.07 8.85 36.87
C LYS A 427 22.29 10.03 36.29
N ASP A 428 21.83 9.91 35.04
CA ASP A 428 21.17 10.99 34.31
C ASP A 428 20.09 10.39 33.38
N PRO A 429 18.80 10.40 33.79
CA PRO A 429 17.72 9.78 33.02
C PRO A 429 17.47 10.46 31.66
N ASN A 430 17.97 11.68 31.44
CA ASN A 430 17.84 12.37 30.17
C ASN A 430 18.84 11.88 29.12
N LYS A 431 19.93 11.22 29.55
CA LYS A 431 20.93 10.58 28.67
C LYS A 431 20.62 9.11 28.44
N PHE A 432 21.04 8.59 27.29
CA PHE A 432 20.96 7.16 26.96
C PHE A 432 22.29 6.44 27.20
N VAL A 433 22.25 5.14 27.53
CA VAL A 433 23.45 4.33 27.85
C VAL A 433 24.42 4.22 26.66
N VAL A 434 23.89 4.15 25.44
CA VAL A 434 24.67 4.10 24.20
C VAL A 434 24.26 5.28 23.31
N PRO A 435 25.05 6.35 23.18
CA PRO A 435 24.69 7.46 22.31
C PRO A 435 24.75 7.07 20.83
N THR A 436 23.85 7.63 20.02
CA THR A 436 23.87 7.57 18.55
C THR A 436 24.73 8.69 17.97
N VAL A 437 24.62 9.91 18.51
CA VAL A 437 25.42 11.08 18.10
C VAL A 437 26.88 10.90 18.54
N THR A 438 27.82 11.32 17.70
CA THR A 438 29.26 11.09 17.88
C THR A 438 29.94 12.15 18.75
N ASP A 439 29.40 13.37 18.81
CA ASP A 439 29.90 14.48 19.64
C ASP A 439 29.65 14.30 21.14
N ASN A 440 28.59 13.58 21.52
CA ASN A 440 28.24 13.31 22.93
C ASN A 440 29.09 12.19 23.58
N MET A 441 30.32 11.97 23.09
CA MET A 441 31.23 10.90 23.52
C MET A 441 32.39 11.47 24.33
N GLU A 442 32.61 10.99 25.56
CA GLU A 442 33.73 11.42 26.42
C GLU A 442 35.12 10.93 25.91
N SER A 443 35.15 9.99 24.96
CA SER A 443 36.37 9.50 24.30
C SER A 443 36.72 10.28 23.03
N LYS A 444 37.86 10.00 22.38
CA LYS A 444 38.18 10.50 21.01
C LYS A 444 36.94 10.40 20.12
N LYS A 445 36.50 11.51 19.51
CA LYS A 445 35.38 11.53 18.56
C LYS A 445 35.65 10.54 17.42
N PRO A 446 34.74 9.59 17.12
CA PRO A 446 34.84 8.76 15.93
C PRO A 446 34.54 9.59 14.68
N LEU A 447 35.17 9.23 13.56
CA LEU A 447 34.99 9.89 12.27
C LEU A 447 33.56 9.68 11.75
N PHE A 448 33.04 8.46 11.89
CA PHE A 448 31.63 8.14 11.66
C PHE A 448 31.25 6.88 12.45
N ARG A 449 29.94 6.63 12.57
CA ARG A 449 29.36 5.50 13.32
C ARG A 449 28.47 4.64 12.43
N TRP A 450 28.54 3.34 12.62
CA TRP A 450 27.58 2.38 12.06
C TRP A 450 26.81 1.68 13.19
N ILE A 451 25.49 1.70 13.10
CA ILE A 451 24.57 0.95 13.96
C ILE A 451 23.82 -0.05 13.08
N HIS A 452 23.92 -1.34 13.40
CA HIS A 452 23.18 -2.40 12.73
C HIS A 452 22.11 -3.00 13.64
N LEU A 453 20.85 -2.98 13.18
CA LEU A 453 19.71 -3.63 13.82
C LEU A 453 19.45 -5.01 13.17
N PRO A 454 19.35 -6.11 13.97
CA PRO A 454 19.30 -7.50 13.48
C PRO A 454 17.92 -7.94 12.95
N ALA A 455 16.99 -6.99 12.72
CA ALA A 455 15.66 -7.27 12.19
C ALA A 455 15.05 -6.06 11.49
N ASN A 456 14.24 -6.31 10.47
CA ASN A 456 13.47 -5.30 9.74
C ASN A 456 12.19 -4.93 10.49
N ASN A 457 12.34 -4.18 11.59
CA ASN A 457 11.26 -3.71 12.45
C ASN A 457 11.15 -2.18 12.36
N ILE A 458 9.99 -1.67 11.91
CA ILE A 458 9.77 -0.22 11.77
C ILE A 458 9.88 0.49 13.13
N SER A 459 9.21 0.02 14.17
CA SER A 459 9.21 0.71 15.48
C SER A 459 10.59 0.72 16.17
N TRP A 460 11.49 -0.23 15.86
CA TRP A 460 12.90 -0.16 16.28
C TRP A 460 13.66 0.96 15.57
N LEU A 461 13.40 1.14 14.26
CA LEU A 461 14.01 2.19 13.45
C LEU A 461 13.43 3.57 13.77
N GLU A 462 12.11 3.71 13.91
CA GLU A 462 11.45 4.94 14.38
C GLU A 462 12.02 5.38 15.75
N ALA A 463 12.22 4.41 16.66
CA ALA A 463 12.82 4.66 17.96
C ALA A 463 14.27 5.16 17.84
N LEU A 464 15.09 4.54 16.99
CA LEU A 464 16.48 4.94 16.77
C LEU A 464 16.59 6.33 16.13
N LEU A 465 15.71 6.64 15.17
CA LEU A 465 15.65 7.95 14.50
C LEU A 465 15.19 9.06 15.46
N THR A 466 14.15 8.80 16.26
CA THR A 466 13.64 9.73 17.27
C THR A 466 14.68 9.97 18.37
N LYS A 467 15.42 8.92 18.76
CA LYS A 467 16.56 9.03 19.68
C LYS A 467 17.68 9.91 19.12
N HIS A 468 18.08 9.66 17.88
CA HIS A 468 19.13 10.42 17.22
C HIS A 468 18.80 11.90 17.12
N TYR A 469 17.55 12.20 16.72
CA TYR A 469 17.00 13.55 16.70
C TYR A 469 17.06 14.24 18.09
N LEU A 470 16.64 13.56 19.15
CA LEU A 470 16.71 14.06 20.53
C LEU A 470 18.16 14.30 20.99
N GLU A 471 19.08 13.37 20.74
CA GLU A 471 20.47 13.48 21.17
C GLU A 471 21.26 14.58 20.45
N GLY A 472 20.90 14.88 19.18
CA GLY A 472 21.51 15.96 18.42
C GLY A 472 21.02 17.36 18.83
N ASN A 473 20.00 17.45 19.69
CA ASN A 473 19.25 18.68 19.97
C ASN A 473 18.82 19.41 18.67
N ALA A 474 18.51 18.63 17.63
CA ALA A 474 18.35 19.13 16.27
C ALA A 474 17.11 20.03 16.15
N ARG A 475 17.30 21.30 15.78
CA ARG A 475 16.19 22.26 15.72
C ARG A 475 15.26 22.09 14.52
N ASP A 476 15.57 21.19 13.59
CA ASP A 476 14.74 20.92 12.42
C ASP A 476 14.14 19.51 12.45
N VAL A 477 12.81 19.43 12.54
CA VAL A 477 12.04 18.18 12.45
C VAL A 477 11.78 17.77 10.99
N SER A 478 12.04 18.64 10.00
CA SER A 478 11.78 18.35 8.58
C SER A 478 12.49 17.08 8.12
N THR A 479 13.72 16.85 8.58
CA THR A 479 14.51 15.65 8.36
C THR A 479 13.82 14.40 8.91
N LEU A 480 13.52 14.39 10.22
CA LEU A 480 12.88 13.26 10.90
C LEU A 480 11.51 12.95 10.28
N LYS A 481 10.67 13.97 10.05
CA LYS A 481 9.36 13.85 9.41
C LYS A 481 9.47 13.31 7.98
N SER A 482 10.48 13.75 7.22
CA SER A 482 10.72 13.25 5.86
C SER A 482 11.13 11.77 5.85
N ILE A 483 11.98 11.33 6.77
CA ILE A 483 12.39 9.92 6.89
C ILE A 483 11.18 9.05 7.31
N LEU A 484 10.44 9.45 8.35
CA LEU A 484 9.24 8.73 8.82
C LEU A 484 8.15 8.66 7.74
N HIS A 485 7.92 9.74 7.00
CA HIS A 485 6.98 9.77 5.88
C HIS A 485 7.44 8.91 4.69
N ILE A 486 8.74 8.79 4.45
CA ILE A 486 9.30 7.86 3.46
C ILE A 486 9.11 6.41 3.91
N LEU A 487 9.35 6.08 5.19
CA LEU A 487 9.07 4.75 5.74
C LEU A 487 7.60 4.35 5.50
N MET A 488 6.66 5.20 5.90
CA MET A 488 5.22 4.92 5.72
C MET A 488 4.78 4.90 4.25
N ARG A 489 5.34 5.75 3.37
CA ARG A 489 5.01 5.75 1.93
C ARG A 489 5.63 4.60 1.14
N GLN A 490 6.80 4.08 1.55
CA GLN A 490 7.43 2.94 0.90
C GLN A 490 6.94 1.60 1.45
N GLN A 491 6.30 1.57 2.62
CA GLN A 491 5.70 0.36 3.16
C GLN A 491 4.48 -0.07 2.32
N HIS A 492 4.63 -1.18 1.61
CA HIS A 492 3.49 -1.93 1.07
C HIS A 492 2.82 -2.71 2.22
N ARG A 493 1.52 -2.49 2.44
CA ARG A 493 0.68 -3.26 3.37
C ARG A 493 -0.39 -4.01 2.57
N GLY A 494 -0.32 -5.33 2.52
CA GLY A 494 -1.39 -6.19 2.00
C GLY A 494 -2.07 -7.00 3.11
N ALA A 495 -3.03 -7.85 2.73
CA ALA A 495 -3.90 -8.58 3.65
C ALA A 495 -3.20 -9.68 4.49
N LYS A 496 -1.98 -10.10 4.13
CA LYS A 496 -1.24 -11.20 4.80
C LYS A 496 0.08 -10.71 5.38
N VAL A 497 0.58 -11.34 6.45
CA VAL A 497 1.80 -10.88 7.15
C VAL A 497 3.01 -10.85 6.20
N HIS A 498 3.22 -11.91 5.40
CA HIS A 498 4.31 -11.96 4.41
C HIS A 498 4.19 -10.89 3.31
N SER A 499 3.01 -10.29 3.09
CA SER A 499 2.79 -9.26 2.06
C SER A 499 3.36 -7.88 2.42
N ARG A 500 3.82 -7.70 3.67
CA ARG A 500 4.39 -6.44 4.19
C ARG A 500 5.86 -6.32 3.76
N PHE A 501 6.23 -5.23 3.07
CA PHE A 501 7.63 -4.94 2.64
C PHE A 501 7.85 -3.46 2.35
N MET A 502 9.12 -3.03 2.39
CA MET A 502 9.52 -1.74 1.81
C MET A 502 9.68 -1.88 0.29
N ARG A 503 9.14 -0.94 -0.48
CA ARG A 503 9.32 -0.88 -1.94
C ARG A 503 10.77 -0.54 -2.29
N PRO A 504 11.44 -1.30 -3.18
CA PRO A 504 12.83 -1.03 -3.56
C PRO A 504 13.00 0.41 -4.05
N SER A 505 13.96 1.13 -3.48
CA SER A 505 14.26 2.51 -3.85
C SER A 505 15.55 2.99 -3.18
N CYS A 506 16.24 3.92 -3.82
CA CYS A 506 17.17 4.81 -3.13
C CYS A 506 16.66 6.25 -3.30
N LYS A 507 16.66 7.04 -2.21
CA LYS A 507 16.20 8.43 -2.19
C LYS A 507 17.15 9.27 -1.35
N ARG A 508 17.56 10.41 -1.90
CA ARG A 508 18.16 11.51 -1.13
C ARG A 508 17.06 12.46 -0.64
N ILE A 509 17.18 12.92 0.58
CA ILE A 509 16.36 13.96 1.19
C ILE A 509 17.22 15.22 1.29
N TRP A 510 16.64 16.38 0.97
CA TRP A 510 17.31 17.66 1.11
C TRP A 510 16.86 18.33 2.40
N VAL A 511 17.81 18.69 3.26
CA VAL A 511 17.54 19.42 4.52
C VAL A 511 17.89 20.89 4.31
N HIS A 512 16.88 21.76 4.27
CA HIS A 512 17.10 23.19 4.41
C HIS A 512 17.07 23.55 5.90
N GLN A 513 18.25 23.75 6.51
CA GLN A 513 18.33 24.37 7.82
C GLN A 513 17.68 25.76 7.75
N GLY A 514 16.45 25.85 8.28
CA GLY A 514 15.70 27.10 8.29
C GLY A 514 16.46 28.18 9.05
N ARG A 515 16.35 29.43 8.59
CA ARG A 515 16.76 30.57 9.44
C ARG A 515 16.03 30.46 10.79
N PRO A 516 16.69 30.71 11.93
CA PRO A 516 15.94 30.98 13.15
C PRO A 516 15.03 32.18 12.87
N SER A 517 13.72 31.96 12.92
CA SER A 517 12.73 33.03 12.74
C SER A 517 12.86 34.01 13.89
N GLU A 518 13.11 35.28 13.58
CA GLU A 518 13.23 36.33 14.58
C GLU A 518 11.97 36.40 15.44
N SER A 519 12.15 36.45 16.76
CA SER A 519 11.08 36.28 17.74
C SER A 519 10.23 37.55 17.92
N THR A 520 9.50 37.92 16.86
CA THR A 520 8.50 38.98 16.87
C THR A 520 7.40 38.70 15.86
N PHE A 521 6.20 38.37 16.34
CA PHE A 521 5.03 39.21 16.14
C PHE A 521 3.91 38.81 17.11
N THR A 522 3.65 39.69 18.08
CA THR A 522 2.37 39.69 18.80
C THR A 522 1.23 39.91 17.81
N SER A 523 0.15 39.15 17.94
CA SER A 523 -1.00 39.27 17.05
C SER A 523 -1.72 40.61 17.20
N PRO A 524 -1.96 41.36 16.11
CA PRO A 524 -3.14 42.20 15.99
C PRO A 524 -4.28 41.37 15.36
N GLU A 525 -5.48 41.50 15.92
CA GLU A 525 -6.68 40.83 15.42
C GLU A 525 -7.00 41.23 13.96
N ARG A 526 -7.62 40.33 13.20
CA ARG A 526 -8.28 40.67 11.93
C ARG A 526 -9.68 40.07 11.85
N PRO A 527 -10.75 40.88 11.91
CA PRO A 527 -11.99 40.53 11.22
C PRO A 527 -11.79 40.64 9.69
N SER A 528 -12.50 39.81 8.94
CA SER A 528 -12.55 39.83 7.48
C SER A 528 -13.59 40.84 6.95
N THR A 529 -13.32 41.53 5.83
CA THR A 529 -14.20 41.51 4.63
C THR A 529 -13.65 42.32 3.43
N SER A 530 -13.74 41.71 2.24
CA SER A 530 -14.06 42.26 0.90
C SER A 530 -13.35 43.49 0.27
N ASN A 531 -12.90 43.27 -0.97
CA ASN A 531 -13.04 44.15 -2.16
C ASN A 531 -12.39 45.54 -2.22
N ARG A 532 -11.27 45.63 -2.97
CA ARG A 532 -11.28 46.27 -4.31
C ARG A 532 -10.04 45.87 -5.14
N ALA A 533 -10.15 45.98 -6.47
CA ALA A 533 -9.03 45.80 -7.41
C ALA A 533 -8.57 47.16 -7.96
N VAL A 534 -7.29 47.28 -8.35
CA VAL A 534 -6.75 48.19 -9.40
C VAL A 534 -5.29 47.79 -9.73
N THR A 535 -4.76 48.34 -10.82
CA THR A 535 -3.53 47.97 -11.56
C THR A 535 -2.18 48.26 -10.88
N PRO A 536 -1.06 47.66 -11.36
CA PRO A 536 0.26 47.79 -10.75
C PRO A 536 1.07 49.00 -11.25
N THR A 537 1.86 49.60 -10.36
CA THR A 537 2.95 50.55 -10.69
C THR A 537 4.15 50.36 -9.78
N THR A 538 5.33 50.15 -10.37
CA THR A 538 6.63 50.25 -9.68
C THR A 538 6.96 51.73 -9.46
N PRO A 539 7.58 52.10 -8.33
CA PRO A 539 9.00 52.48 -8.45
C PRO A 539 9.88 51.99 -7.29
N THR A 540 11.20 52.07 -7.52
CA THR A 540 12.28 51.73 -6.57
C THR A 540 12.45 52.76 -5.45
N PRO A 541 12.87 52.32 -4.24
CA PRO A 541 13.56 53.17 -3.26
C PRO A 541 15.07 52.89 -3.17
N ALA A 542 15.79 53.89 -2.69
CA ALA A 542 17.25 54.00 -2.64
C ALA A 542 18.02 52.87 -1.93
N SER A 543 19.30 52.73 -2.33
CA SER A 543 20.28 51.88 -1.66
C SER A 543 20.62 52.36 -0.24
N LYS A 544 20.77 51.41 0.68
CA LYS A 544 21.57 51.57 1.89
C LYS A 544 22.56 50.41 1.99
N SER A 545 23.84 50.73 1.96
CA SER A 545 24.93 49.76 2.08
C SER A 545 25.06 49.29 3.54
N TYR A 546 24.73 48.04 3.80
CA TYR A 546 25.18 47.38 5.03
C TYR A 546 26.65 46.98 4.89
N PRO A 547 27.44 46.98 5.98
CA PRO A 547 28.80 46.45 5.95
C PRO A 547 28.78 44.94 5.64
N PRO A 548 29.86 44.38 5.07
CA PRO A 548 29.93 42.95 4.79
C PRO A 548 29.85 42.15 6.10
N PRO A 549 29.08 41.04 6.14
CA PRO A 549 29.05 40.17 7.31
C PRO A 549 30.41 39.51 7.52
N THR A 550 30.80 39.32 8.78
CA THR A 550 31.95 38.47 9.12
C THR A 550 31.67 37.02 8.72
N PRO A 551 32.70 36.24 8.33
CA PRO A 551 32.54 34.87 7.83
C PRO A 551 32.30 33.88 8.99
N ASN A 552 31.14 33.97 9.63
CA ASN A 552 30.70 33.02 10.65
C ASN A 552 29.96 31.84 10.00
N GLU A 553 30.38 30.63 10.40
CA GLU A 553 29.62 29.37 10.35
C GLU A 553 28.97 29.00 9.00
N THR A 554 29.71 28.22 8.21
CA THR A 554 29.17 27.48 7.07
C THR A 554 28.01 26.58 7.50
N GLN A 555 26.78 26.93 7.11
CA GLN A 555 25.59 26.10 7.30
C GLN A 555 25.84 24.71 6.68
N GLN A 556 25.88 23.67 7.50
CA GLN A 556 26.08 22.31 7.04
C GLN A 556 24.77 21.76 6.48
N GLU A 557 24.67 21.71 5.15
CA GLU A 557 23.63 20.93 4.47
C GLU A 557 23.82 19.44 4.81
N GLU A 558 22.93 18.87 5.62
CA GLU A 558 22.92 17.44 5.90
C GLU A 558 22.32 16.67 4.72
N ASP A 559 23.16 15.90 4.03
CA ASP A 559 22.74 14.95 3.01
C ASP A 559 22.22 13.67 3.66
N VAL A 560 20.91 13.49 3.68
CA VAL A 560 20.26 12.25 4.15
C VAL A 560 19.93 11.35 2.98
N MET A 561 20.26 10.06 3.10
CA MET A 561 19.97 9.03 2.10
C MET A 561 19.23 7.86 2.73
N ALA A 562 18.15 7.39 2.09
CA ALA A 562 17.42 6.19 2.47
C ALA A 562 17.40 5.19 1.29
N LEU A 563 17.84 3.96 1.54
CA LEU A 563 17.94 2.89 0.56
C LEU A 563 17.21 1.64 1.08
N PHE A 564 16.38 1.06 0.22
CA PHE A 564 15.70 -0.22 0.40
C PHE A 564 16.01 -1.09 -0.81
N MET A 565 16.62 -2.26 -0.62
CA MET A 565 17.05 -3.15 -1.70
C MET A 565 16.74 -4.62 -1.36
N PRO A 566 16.10 -5.38 -2.27
CA PRO A 566 15.94 -6.82 -2.08
C PRO A 566 17.28 -7.54 -2.29
N TYR A 567 17.54 -8.62 -1.56
CA TYR A 567 18.70 -9.50 -1.79
C TYR A 567 18.33 -10.98 -1.70
N LEU A 568 19.09 -11.80 -2.41
CA LEU A 568 18.78 -13.19 -2.73
C LEU A 568 19.71 -14.15 -2.00
N HIS A 569 19.16 -14.91 -1.05
CA HIS A 569 19.90 -15.91 -0.27
C HIS A 569 19.08 -17.21 -0.18
N TYR A 570 19.55 -18.19 0.61
CA TYR A 570 18.83 -19.44 0.82
C TYR A 570 18.65 -19.79 2.30
N GLU A 571 17.66 -20.64 2.55
CA GLU A 571 17.35 -21.19 3.87
C GLU A 571 16.97 -22.68 3.75
N THR A 572 17.05 -23.45 4.84
CA THR A 572 16.58 -24.84 4.83
C THR A 572 15.05 -24.91 4.84
N HIS A 573 14.48 -25.95 4.24
CA HIS A 573 13.03 -26.19 4.29
C HIS A 573 12.49 -26.28 5.72
N GLU A 574 13.27 -26.85 6.65
CA GLU A 574 12.96 -26.92 8.08
C GLU A 574 12.89 -25.54 8.73
N ASN A 575 13.92 -24.70 8.56
CA ASN A 575 13.91 -23.33 9.09
C ASN A 575 12.77 -22.50 8.49
N ARG A 576 12.50 -22.63 7.18
CA ARG A 576 11.39 -21.96 6.50
C ARG A 576 10.02 -22.42 7.01
N THR A 577 9.84 -23.71 7.32
CA THR A 577 8.57 -24.23 7.83
C THR A 577 8.32 -23.85 9.28
N LEU A 578 9.34 -23.91 10.15
CA LEU A 578 9.28 -23.41 11.53
C LEU A 578 8.98 -21.89 11.58
N LEU A 579 9.62 -21.09 10.72
CA LEU A 579 9.30 -19.67 10.57
C LEU A 579 7.86 -19.44 10.10
N ALA A 580 7.38 -20.21 9.12
CA ALA A 580 6.01 -20.09 8.61
C ALA A 580 4.95 -20.48 9.65
N GLN A 581 5.25 -21.48 10.50
CA GLN A 581 4.43 -21.86 11.66
C GLN A 581 4.40 -20.72 12.69
N ALA A 582 5.56 -20.21 13.11
CA ALA A 582 5.67 -19.10 14.07
C ALA A 582 4.91 -17.83 13.65
N ILE A 583 4.85 -17.51 12.35
CA ILE A 583 4.11 -16.36 11.80
C ILE A 583 2.58 -16.57 11.81
N ARG A 584 2.13 -17.83 11.89
CA ARG A 584 0.71 -18.24 11.81
C ARG A 584 0.09 -18.60 13.14
N GLU A 585 0.88 -19.19 14.03
CA GLU A 585 0.49 -19.44 15.40
C GLU A 585 0.15 -18.10 16.04
N PRO A 586 -1.11 -17.87 16.46
CA PRO A 586 -1.42 -16.68 17.23
C PRO A 586 -0.56 -16.71 18.50
N PRO A 587 -0.10 -15.56 19.00
CA PRO A 587 0.36 -15.52 20.38
C PRO A 587 -0.76 -16.12 21.26
N GLY A 588 -0.46 -17.16 22.02
CA GLY A 588 -1.42 -17.73 22.96
C GLY A 588 -1.69 -16.76 24.12
N ASN A 589 -2.04 -17.29 25.29
CA ASN A 589 -1.96 -16.50 26.53
C ASN A 589 -0.49 -16.24 26.98
N THR A 590 0.41 -15.98 26.03
CA THR A 590 1.82 -15.61 26.23
C THR A 590 1.96 -14.28 26.98
N HIS A 591 0.92 -13.44 26.98
CA HIS A 591 0.79 -12.26 27.84
C HIS A 591 0.65 -12.58 29.34
N ALA A 592 0.29 -13.82 29.69
CA ALA A 592 0.14 -14.28 31.08
C ALA A 592 1.29 -15.18 31.56
N LEU A 593 2.30 -15.42 30.72
CA LEU A 593 3.51 -16.17 31.10
C LEU A 593 4.42 -15.33 32.00
N GLU A 594 5.07 -15.98 32.97
CA GLU A 594 6.06 -15.30 33.80
C GLU A 594 7.34 -14.95 33.01
N GLU A 595 8.11 -13.98 33.52
CA GLU A 595 9.43 -13.64 32.96
C GLU A 595 10.39 -14.85 32.93
N SER A 596 10.23 -15.78 33.88
CA SER A 596 10.95 -17.05 33.94
C SER A 596 10.65 -17.98 32.76
N GLU A 597 9.46 -17.86 32.15
CA GLU A 597 8.98 -18.68 31.04
C GLU A 597 9.22 -17.99 29.69
N LEU A 598 8.96 -16.68 29.60
CA LEU A 598 9.36 -15.82 28.48
C LEU A 598 10.88 -15.94 28.18
N SER A 599 11.69 -16.18 29.21
CA SER A 599 13.13 -16.40 29.06
C SER A 599 13.51 -17.77 28.48
N LYS A 600 12.62 -18.78 28.52
CA LYS A 600 12.84 -20.12 27.94
C LYS A 600 12.53 -20.18 26.43
N LEU A 601 11.65 -19.32 25.94
CA LEU A 601 11.24 -19.29 24.52
C LEU A 601 12.41 -18.91 23.59
N ASP A 602 12.35 -19.22 22.30
CA ASP A 602 13.35 -18.75 21.34
C ASP A 602 13.32 -17.23 21.15
N LYS A 603 14.48 -16.61 20.89
CA LYS A 603 14.56 -15.16 20.62
C LYS A 603 13.67 -14.77 19.43
N ASP A 604 13.70 -15.56 18.35
CA ASP A 604 13.05 -15.22 17.10
C ASP A 604 11.50 -15.36 17.21
N LEU A 605 11.01 -16.26 18.08
CA LEU A 605 9.58 -16.36 18.45
C LEU A 605 9.10 -15.13 19.25
N LEU A 606 9.89 -14.65 20.23
CA LEU A 606 9.56 -13.44 20.99
C LEU A 606 9.44 -12.20 20.07
N LEU A 607 10.27 -12.10 19.03
CA LEU A 607 10.19 -11.02 18.05
C LEU A 607 8.90 -11.09 17.21
N ILE A 608 8.54 -12.28 16.73
CA ILE A 608 7.33 -12.49 15.93
C ILE A 608 6.08 -12.23 16.75
N HIS A 609 5.88 -12.94 17.86
CA HIS A 609 4.69 -12.77 18.72
C HIS A 609 4.62 -11.37 19.34
N GLY A 610 5.76 -10.71 19.60
CA GLY A 610 5.80 -9.36 20.16
C GLY A 610 5.30 -8.26 19.22
N TYR A 611 5.49 -8.41 17.90
CA TYR A 611 5.32 -7.32 16.92
C TYR A 611 4.39 -7.62 15.72
N VAL A 612 4.14 -8.89 15.38
CA VAL A 612 3.22 -9.22 14.27
C VAL A 612 1.77 -8.91 14.62
N ASP A 613 1.39 -9.16 15.87
CA ASP A 613 0.04 -9.02 16.41
C ASP A 613 -0.24 -7.58 16.90
N ALA A 614 0.65 -7.04 17.75
CA ALA A 614 0.41 -5.79 18.46
C ALA A 614 0.54 -4.49 17.63
N SER A 615 1.35 -4.46 16.56
CA SER A 615 1.60 -3.22 15.81
C SER A 615 1.86 -3.37 14.30
N THR A 616 2.13 -4.58 13.81
CA THR A 616 2.42 -4.88 12.39
C THR A 616 3.73 -4.31 11.82
N ASP A 617 4.61 -3.79 12.67
CA ASP A 617 5.89 -3.14 12.29
C ASP A 617 6.98 -4.10 11.81
N LEU A 618 6.88 -5.38 12.16
CA LEU A 618 7.84 -6.40 11.76
C LEU A 618 7.60 -6.86 10.32
N HIS A 619 8.68 -6.84 9.53
CA HIS A 619 8.69 -7.29 8.15
C HIS A 619 9.39 -8.65 8.07
N PRO A 620 8.65 -9.76 7.97
CA PRO A 620 9.24 -11.09 7.97
C PRO A 620 10.01 -11.39 6.68
N ARG A 621 10.96 -12.32 6.81
CA ARG A 621 11.70 -12.97 5.71
C ARG A 621 10.72 -13.64 4.73
N ARG A 622 11.07 -13.74 3.44
CA ARG A 622 10.18 -14.24 2.37
C ARG A 622 10.83 -15.31 1.50
N THR A 623 10.02 -16.20 0.94
CA THR A 623 10.40 -17.03 -0.21
C THR A 623 10.31 -16.24 -1.53
N LEU A 624 10.89 -16.79 -2.59
CA LEU A 624 10.75 -16.29 -3.97
C LEU A 624 9.26 -16.15 -4.39
N ASP A 625 8.43 -17.12 -4.07
CA ASP A 625 7.00 -17.12 -4.43
C ASP A 625 6.19 -16.10 -3.64
N GLN A 626 6.48 -15.90 -2.35
CA GLN A 626 5.86 -14.83 -1.54
C GLN A 626 6.21 -13.43 -2.03
N PHE A 627 7.33 -13.28 -2.75
CA PHE A 627 7.69 -12.04 -3.43
C PHE A 627 6.88 -11.83 -4.72
N LYS A 628 6.69 -12.88 -5.53
CA LYS A 628 5.89 -12.87 -6.76
C LYS A 628 4.38 -12.71 -6.50
N HIS A 629 3.86 -13.47 -5.55
CA HIS A 629 2.44 -13.65 -5.28
C HIS A 629 2.04 -13.15 -3.89
N HIS A 630 2.40 -11.90 -3.60
CA HIS A 630 2.24 -11.23 -2.30
C HIS A 630 0.83 -11.21 -1.68
N SER A 631 -0.23 -11.65 -2.38
CA SER A 631 -1.61 -11.68 -1.88
C SER A 631 -2.14 -13.10 -1.57
N THR A 632 -1.57 -14.16 -2.18
CA THR A 632 -2.11 -15.52 -2.11
C THR A 632 -1.46 -16.33 -0.98
N GLY A 633 -1.61 -17.66 -0.97
CA GLY A 633 -0.97 -18.53 0.02
C GLY A 633 -0.04 -19.48 -0.71
N THR A 634 1.26 -19.19 -0.70
CA THR A 634 2.23 -19.83 -1.61
C THR A 634 2.86 -21.10 -1.05
N GLU A 635 2.43 -21.63 0.10
CA GLU A 635 3.20 -22.66 0.81
C GLU A 635 3.45 -23.95 0.04
N TYR A 636 2.54 -24.31 -0.86
CA TYR A 636 2.74 -25.44 -1.76
C TYR A 636 3.83 -25.16 -2.80
N GLN A 637 3.89 -23.92 -3.30
CA GLN A 637 4.86 -23.42 -4.28
C GLN A 637 6.24 -23.24 -3.62
N ASP A 638 6.27 -22.59 -2.43
CA ASP A 638 7.43 -22.49 -1.54
C ASP A 638 8.09 -23.88 -1.27
N ALA A 639 7.29 -24.96 -1.30
CA ALA A 639 7.69 -26.33 -1.02
C ALA A 639 7.91 -27.18 -2.29
N ASP A 640 7.92 -26.58 -3.48
CA ASP A 640 8.09 -27.28 -4.76
C ASP A 640 9.01 -26.53 -5.76
N GLN A 641 9.79 -25.56 -5.27
CA GLN A 641 10.76 -24.81 -6.07
C GLN A 641 11.79 -25.70 -6.79
N VAL A 642 12.35 -25.26 -7.92
CA VAL A 642 13.35 -25.98 -8.73
C VAL A 642 14.53 -26.46 -7.89
N VAL A 643 15.08 -25.61 -7.02
CA VAL A 643 16.20 -25.97 -6.13
C VAL A 643 15.78 -27.05 -5.14
N TYR A 644 14.61 -26.90 -4.52
CA TYR A 644 14.08 -27.90 -3.58
C TYR A 644 13.86 -29.25 -4.28
N ARG A 645 13.28 -29.24 -5.48
CA ARG A 645 13.14 -30.40 -6.37
C ARG A 645 14.50 -31.03 -6.70
N TYR A 646 15.53 -30.22 -6.96
CA TYR A 646 16.90 -30.69 -7.26
C TYR A 646 17.54 -31.36 -6.03
N CYS A 647 17.55 -30.71 -4.86
CA CYS A 647 18.06 -31.26 -3.60
C CYS A 647 17.38 -32.58 -3.24
N LYS A 648 16.04 -32.61 -3.30
CA LYS A 648 15.23 -33.81 -3.02
C LYS A 648 15.53 -34.97 -3.97
N LYS A 649 15.77 -34.70 -5.26
CA LYS A 649 16.16 -35.71 -6.27
C LYS A 649 17.62 -36.18 -6.13
N THR A 650 18.50 -35.37 -5.54
CA THR A 650 19.93 -35.68 -5.31
C THR A 650 20.23 -36.16 -3.89
N LYS A 651 19.19 -36.35 -3.04
CA LYS A 651 19.30 -36.70 -1.62
C LYS A 651 20.08 -35.68 -0.76
N LYS A 652 20.33 -34.46 -1.26
CA LYS A 652 20.91 -33.35 -0.49
C LYS A 652 19.85 -32.68 0.40
N VAL A 653 20.28 -31.98 1.44
CA VAL A 653 19.39 -31.21 2.34
C VAL A 653 18.56 -30.22 1.52
N PRO A 654 17.22 -30.18 1.67
CA PRO A 654 16.36 -29.30 0.88
C PRO A 654 16.58 -27.82 1.21
N LYS A 655 17.20 -27.10 0.28
CA LYS A 655 17.35 -25.63 0.28
C LYS A 655 16.17 -24.97 -0.44
N ILE A 656 15.78 -23.77 0.02
CA ILE A 656 14.71 -22.92 -0.55
C ILE A 656 15.29 -21.54 -0.84
N PHE A 657 14.83 -20.91 -1.93
CA PHE A 657 15.25 -19.58 -2.34
C PHE A 657 14.45 -18.47 -1.64
N MET A 658 15.17 -17.51 -1.06
CA MET A 658 14.64 -16.50 -0.14
C MET A 658 14.97 -15.08 -0.61
N VAL A 659 14.03 -14.16 -0.39
CA VAL A 659 14.13 -12.74 -0.79
C VAL A 659 13.97 -11.84 0.44
N ASP A 660 15.11 -11.49 1.04
CA ASP A 660 15.16 -10.56 2.18
C ASP A 660 15.37 -9.12 1.70
N GLN A 661 15.40 -8.16 2.63
CA GLN A 661 15.59 -6.74 2.33
C GLN A 661 16.70 -6.12 3.18
N LEU A 662 17.61 -5.42 2.52
CA LEU A 662 18.49 -4.42 3.12
C LEU A 662 17.72 -3.12 3.25
N TRP A 663 17.64 -2.58 4.47
CA TRP A 663 17.27 -1.19 4.73
C TRP A 663 18.52 -0.44 5.19
N LEU A 664 18.83 0.72 4.61
CA LEU A 664 20.05 1.48 4.87
C LEU A 664 19.73 2.98 4.91
N PHE A 665 20.20 3.67 5.95
CA PHE A 665 20.02 5.10 6.14
C PHE A 665 21.35 5.77 6.44
N ILE A 666 21.65 6.86 5.75
CA ILE A 666 22.78 7.76 5.99
C ILE A 666 22.21 9.08 6.51
N ILE A 667 22.70 9.52 7.67
CA ILE A 667 22.34 10.80 8.30
C ILE A 667 23.64 11.43 8.79
N GLY A 668 24.26 12.29 7.97
CA GLY A 668 25.59 12.83 8.25
C GLY A 668 26.61 11.72 8.51
N ASP A 669 27.26 11.78 9.70
CA ASP A 669 28.25 10.81 10.16
C ASP A 669 27.65 9.51 10.76
N LEU A 670 26.35 9.25 10.61
CA LEU A 670 25.67 8.06 11.09
C LEU A 670 25.14 7.18 9.94
N LEU A 671 25.57 5.91 9.92
CA LEU A 671 24.98 4.83 9.14
C LEU A 671 24.07 3.96 10.03
N ILE A 672 22.83 3.76 9.61
CA ILE A 672 21.92 2.76 10.18
C ILE A 672 21.66 1.68 9.13
N THR A 673 21.80 0.40 9.48
CA THR A 673 21.33 -0.71 8.63
C THR A 673 20.42 -1.67 9.36
N CYS A 674 19.30 -2.03 8.71
CA CYS A 674 18.45 -3.15 9.13
C CYS A 674 18.52 -4.23 8.05
N PHE A 675 18.78 -5.46 8.49
CA PHE A 675 18.54 -6.68 7.74
C PHE A 675 18.39 -7.82 8.75
N PRO A 676 17.58 -8.86 8.49
CA PRO A 676 17.25 -9.85 9.50
C PRO A 676 18.37 -10.89 9.71
N ASP A 677 18.71 -11.17 10.97
CA ASP A 677 19.39 -12.42 11.37
C ASP A 677 18.71 -13.63 10.69
N ARG A 678 19.47 -14.69 10.38
CA ARG A 678 18.86 -15.96 9.95
C ARG A 678 18.09 -16.63 11.11
N TRP A 679 17.06 -17.39 10.76
CA TRP A 679 16.23 -18.09 11.75
C TRP A 679 17.09 -19.10 12.52
N ARG A 680 17.15 -18.98 13.85
CA ARG A 680 18.06 -19.78 14.70
C ARG A 680 19.52 -19.77 14.19
N GLN A 681 20.01 -18.61 13.74
CA GLN A 681 21.31 -18.46 13.06
C GLN A 681 22.46 -19.25 13.72
N PRO A 682 23.19 -20.11 12.95
CA PRO A 682 24.35 -20.83 13.45
C PRO A 682 25.47 -19.92 13.96
N HIS A 683 26.26 -20.40 14.93
CA HIS A 683 27.33 -19.60 15.55
C HIS A 683 28.52 -19.28 14.62
N ARG A 684 28.59 -19.92 13.45
CA ARG A 684 29.52 -19.62 12.35
C ARG A 684 28.79 -19.87 11.03
N ASP A 685 27.99 -18.89 10.62
CA ASP A 685 27.15 -18.97 9.44
C ASP A 685 27.82 -18.21 8.27
N PRO A 686 28.25 -18.89 7.17
CA PRO A 686 28.85 -18.21 6.01
C PRO A 686 27.86 -17.29 5.29
N LEU A 687 26.55 -17.45 5.53
CA LEU A 687 25.51 -16.55 5.03
C LEU A 687 25.25 -15.35 5.95
N ASN A 688 26.05 -15.16 7.01
CA ASN A 688 25.90 -14.01 7.91
C ASN A 688 26.42 -12.72 7.26
N LEU A 689 25.52 -11.99 6.61
CA LEU A 689 25.78 -10.70 5.98
C LEU A 689 26.52 -9.71 6.90
N PHE A 690 26.17 -9.66 8.20
CA PHE A 690 26.85 -8.75 9.12
C PHE A 690 28.31 -9.16 9.36
N GLU A 691 28.58 -10.45 9.57
CA GLU A 691 29.93 -10.93 9.88
C GLU A 691 30.82 -10.93 8.62
N GLY A 692 30.28 -11.28 7.43
CA GLY A 692 30.99 -11.12 6.16
C GLY A 692 31.35 -9.67 5.80
N VAL A 693 30.47 -8.70 6.11
CA VAL A 693 30.79 -7.27 5.98
C VAL A 693 31.86 -6.84 6.98
N VAL A 694 31.80 -7.32 8.23
CA VAL A 694 32.84 -7.05 9.25
C VAL A 694 34.18 -7.66 8.85
N GLU A 695 34.20 -8.81 8.18
CA GLU A 695 35.41 -9.41 7.61
C GLU A 695 35.99 -8.58 6.46
N ASP A 696 35.17 -8.10 5.51
CA ASP A 696 35.62 -7.21 4.43
C ASP A 696 36.24 -5.91 4.98
N ILE A 697 35.60 -5.28 5.97
CA ILE A 697 36.05 -4.03 6.61
C ILE A 697 37.37 -4.22 7.39
N ASN A 698 37.65 -5.42 7.87
CA ASN A 698 38.87 -5.77 8.60
C ASN A 698 39.89 -6.53 7.73
N SER A 699 39.62 -6.71 6.43
CA SER A 699 40.50 -7.44 5.53
C SER A 699 41.73 -6.62 5.16
N THR A 700 42.91 -7.24 5.21
CA THR A 700 44.16 -6.62 4.73
C THR A 700 44.28 -6.57 3.20
N THR A 701 43.29 -7.08 2.45
CA THR A 701 43.27 -7.04 0.98
C THR A 701 42.42 -5.91 0.40
N ARG A 702 41.50 -5.34 1.19
CA ARG A 702 40.68 -4.18 0.81
C ARG A 702 41.28 -2.88 1.36
N PRO A 703 41.08 -1.72 0.71
CA PRO A 703 41.46 -0.43 1.31
C PRO A 703 40.58 -0.14 2.54
N PRO A 704 41.12 0.58 3.56
CA PRO A 704 40.34 0.93 4.75
C PRO A 704 39.21 1.89 4.40
N VAL A 705 38.06 1.72 5.06
CA VAL A 705 36.83 2.48 4.82
C VAL A 705 36.91 3.86 5.48
N ARG A 706 36.80 4.93 4.69
CA ARG A 706 37.07 6.32 5.11
C ARG A 706 35.81 7.14 5.41
N ASN A 707 34.66 6.76 4.86
CA ASN A 707 33.41 7.50 5.02
C ASN A 707 32.18 6.58 4.97
N VAL A 708 31.02 7.14 5.33
CA VAL A 708 29.74 6.43 5.40
C VAL A 708 29.28 5.90 4.02
N PHE A 709 29.55 6.62 2.93
CA PHE A 709 29.15 6.19 1.58
C PHE A 709 29.99 5.02 1.07
N GLU A 710 31.29 5.00 1.36
CA GLU A 710 32.14 3.83 1.11
C GLU A 710 31.63 2.60 1.87
N LEU A 711 31.30 2.74 3.17
CA LEU A 711 30.73 1.65 3.95
C LEU A 711 29.40 1.16 3.36
N ALA A 712 28.52 2.09 2.95
CA ALA A 712 27.28 1.75 2.28
C ALA A 712 27.53 0.97 0.98
N THR A 713 28.53 1.34 0.17
CA THR A 713 28.85 0.58 -1.06
C THR A 713 29.44 -0.81 -0.78
N VAL A 714 30.18 -1.02 0.31
CA VAL A 714 30.64 -2.37 0.72
C VAL A 714 29.46 -3.24 1.17
N ILE A 715 28.50 -2.64 1.87
CA ILE A 715 27.28 -3.34 2.30
C ILE A 715 26.38 -3.67 1.09
N THR A 716 26.24 -2.78 0.09
CA THR A 716 25.53 -3.14 -1.14
C THR A 716 26.28 -4.18 -1.96
N GLU A 717 27.62 -4.15 -2.03
CA GLU A 717 28.45 -5.14 -2.73
C GLU A 717 28.10 -6.59 -2.33
N ARG A 718 27.90 -6.84 -1.02
CA ARG A 718 27.52 -8.14 -0.46
C ARG A 718 26.04 -8.50 -0.62
N CYS A 719 25.17 -7.55 -0.99
CA CYS A 719 23.73 -7.75 -1.18
C CYS A 719 23.31 -7.90 -2.65
N ILE A 720 24.27 -8.00 -3.57
CA ILE A 720 24.06 -7.85 -5.02
C ILE A 720 24.23 -9.18 -5.77
N GLY A 721 23.33 -9.43 -6.72
CA GLY A 721 23.29 -10.66 -7.48
C GLY A 721 22.75 -11.81 -6.63
N THR A 722 23.25 -13.02 -6.88
CA THR A 722 23.12 -14.14 -5.94
C THR A 722 24.15 -14.00 -4.82
N PHE A 723 23.72 -14.12 -3.55
CA PHE A 723 24.60 -13.95 -2.38
C PHE A 723 25.72 -15.01 -2.30
N ASP A 724 25.46 -16.20 -2.84
CA ASP A 724 26.25 -17.42 -2.68
C ASP A 724 27.52 -17.48 -3.56
N ARG A 725 28.17 -16.35 -3.81
CA ARG A 725 29.33 -16.22 -4.74
C ARG A 725 30.65 -16.83 -4.24
N LEU A 726 30.61 -17.63 -3.17
CA LEU A 726 31.77 -18.26 -2.55
C LEU A 726 31.50 -19.76 -2.38
N GLN A 727 32.20 -20.60 -3.16
CA GLN A 727 32.29 -22.03 -2.87
C GLN A 727 33.10 -22.20 -1.57
N TRP A 728 32.42 -22.38 -0.44
CA TRP A 728 33.04 -22.63 0.87
C TRP A 728 33.44 -24.09 1.07
N ASP A 729 32.81 -25.01 0.34
CA ASP A 729 33.07 -26.45 0.40
C ASP A 729 32.98 -27.05 -1.01
N TYR A 730 33.74 -28.11 -1.29
CA TYR A 730 33.82 -28.69 -2.64
C TYR A 730 32.54 -29.44 -3.06
N ASP A 731 31.67 -29.77 -2.10
CA ASP A 731 30.41 -30.50 -2.33
C ASP A 731 29.15 -29.59 -2.41
N GLU A 732 29.28 -28.29 -2.17
CA GLU A 732 28.18 -27.32 -2.21
C GLU A 732 28.04 -26.68 -3.61
N LEU A 733 26.99 -27.06 -4.33
CA LEU A 733 26.68 -26.50 -5.66
C LEU A 733 26.04 -25.11 -5.54
N LEU A 734 26.45 -24.21 -6.43
CA LEU A 734 25.90 -22.87 -6.57
C LEU A 734 24.46 -22.91 -7.10
N PHE A 735 23.69 -21.86 -6.83
CA PHE A 735 22.30 -21.77 -7.27
C PHE A 735 22.15 -21.79 -8.80
N ALA A 736 23.00 -21.06 -9.52
CA ALA A 736 23.02 -21.09 -10.98
C ALA A 736 23.32 -22.51 -11.50
N GLU A 737 24.29 -23.22 -10.92
CA GLU A 737 24.62 -24.60 -11.29
C GLU A 737 23.44 -25.57 -11.06
N MET A 738 22.69 -25.41 -9.96
CA MET A 738 21.49 -26.22 -9.69
C MET A 738 20.35 -25.95 -10.68
N PHE A 739 20.19 -24.71 -11.16
CA PHE A 739 19.26 -24.40 -12.26
C PHE A 739 19.75 -24.98 -13.60
N GLU A 740 21.02 -24.80 -13.98
CA GLU A 740 21.58 -25.34 -15.23
C GLU A 740 21.53 -26.87 -15.28
N LEU A 741 21.87 -27.56 -14.19
CA LEU A 741 21.78 -29.02 -14.09
C LEU A 741 20.32 -29.51 -14.15
N SER A 742 19.37 -28.71 -13.67
CA SER A 742 17.94 -29.01 -13.79
C SER A 742 17.44 -28.85 -15.24
N ILE A 743 17.83 -27.77 -15.92
CA ILE A 743 17.52 -27.55 -17.35
C ILE A 743 18.16 -28.65 -18.21
N ALA A 744 19.44 -28.97 -17.99
CA ALA A 744 20.12 -30.05 -18.69
C ALA A 744 19.42 -31.42 -18.50
N ARG A 745 18.81 -31.66 -17.33
CA ARG A 745 17.99 -32.85 -17.08
C ARG A 745 16.67 -32.81 -17.87
N LEU A 746 16.01 -31.65 -17.98
CA LEU A 746 14.81 -31.47 -18.81
C LEU A 746 15.11 -31.77 -20.28
N THR A 747 16.17 -31.18 -20.86
CA THR A 747 16.57 -31.41 -22.26
C THR A 747 16.91 -32.89 -22.53
N ARG A 748 17.52 -33.60 -21.57
CA ARG A 748 17.76 -35.05 -21.68
C ARG A 748 16.47 -35.87 -21.70
N LYS A 749 15.50 -35.55 -20.83
CA LYS A 749 14.18 -36.21 -20.81
C LYS A 749 13.40 -35.94 -22.10
N GLU A 750 13.34 -34.69 -22.55
CA GLU A 750 12.78 -34.27 -23.84
C GLU A 750 13.37 -35.09 -24.99
N THR A 751 14.70 -35.11 -25.08
CA THR A 751 15.43 -35.89 -26.11
C THR A 751 15.07 -37.38 -26.05
N GLN A 752 14.90 -37.96 -24.86
CA GLN A 752 14.51 -39.37 -24.69
C GLN A 752 13.07 -39.63 -25.14
N LEU A 753 12.13 -38.75 -24.81
CA LEU A 753 10.73 -38.82 -25.24
C LEU A 753 10.61 -38.66 -26.77
N PHE A 754 11.33 -37.69 -27.36
CA PHE A 754 11.35 -37.49 -28.81
C PHE A 754 11.96 -38.69 -29.56
N ARG A 755 13.04 -39.30 -29.05
CA ARG A 755 13.58 -40.55 -29.61
C ARG A 755 12.55 -41.67 -29.57
N ARG A 756 11.95 -41.95 -28.41
CA ARG A 756 10.90 -42.97 -28.26
C ARG A 756 9.73 -42.75 -29.21
N PHE A 757 9.22 -41.52 -29.32
CA PHE A 757 8.15 -41.17 -30.26
C PHE A 757 8.56 -41.39 -31.72
N LYS A 758 9.76 -40.95 -32.11
CA LYS A 758 10.30 -41.12 -33.47
C LYS A 758 10.46 -42.61 -33.82
N ASP A 759 11.09 -43.38 -32.95
CA ASP A 759 11.41 -44.78 -33.20
C ASP A 759 10.13 -45.61 -33.29
N ALA A 760 9.19 -45.43 -32.36
CA ALA A 760 7.90 -46.13 -32.41
C ALA A 760 7.04 -45.71 -33.63
N SER A 761 7.06 -44.43 -34.02
CA SER A 761 6.41 -43.98 -35.26
C SER A 761 7.04 -44.58 -36.51
N ALA A 762 8.36 -44.77 -36.53
CA ALA A 762 9.08 -45.41 -37.64
C ALA A 762 8.82 -46.92 -37.72
N HIS A 763 8.64 -47.60 -36.58
CA HIS A 763 8.17 -48.98 -36.52
C HIS A 763 6.74 -49.11 -37.08
N TRP A 764 5.80 -48.28 -36.59
CA TRP A 764 4.40 -48.31 -37.06
C TRP A 764 4.26 -48.08 -38.58
N LEU A 765 5.06 -47.16 -39.15
CA LEU A 765 5.11 -46.92 -40.59
C LEU A 765 5.59 -48.17 -41.36
N ARG A 766 6.67 -48.81 -40.91
CA ARG A 766 7.23 -50.00 -41.57
C ARG A 766 6.24 -51.17 -41.61
N ASP A 767 5.59 -51.46 -40.49
CA ASP A 767 4.60 -52.55 -40.41
C ASP A 767 3.39 -52.28 -41.31
N HIS A 768 2.96 -51.01 -41.44
CA HIS A 768 1.86 -50.63 -42.34
C HIS A 768 2.25 -50.56 -43.82
N GLU A 769 3.53 -50.41 -44.18
CA GLU A 769 4.00 -50.56 -45.57
C GLU A 769 4.09 -52.02 -46.04
N HIS A 770 4.32 -52.97 -45.11
CA HIS A 770 4.56 -54.39 -45.44
C HIS A 770 3.32 -55.29 -45.29
N GLY A 771 2.22 -54.77 -44.72
CA GLY A 771 1.00 -55.54 -44.41
C GLY A 771 0.13 -55.92 -45.61
N ASN A 772 0.56 -56.88 -46.43
CA ASN A 772 -0.26 -57.44 -47.51
C ASN A 772 -0.02 -58.94 -47.77
N ILE A 773 -0.53 -59.84 -46.91
CA ILE A 773 -0.87 -61.25 -47.22
C ILE A 773 -1.70 -61.89 -46.06
N LEU A 774 -2.92 -62.33 -46.41
CA LEU A 774 -3.76 -63.48 -45.93
C LEU A 774 -3.99 -63.87 -44.44
N TYR A 775 -5.12 -64.59 -44.25
CA TYR A 775 -5.64 -65.35 -43.08
C TYR A 775 -4.65 -66.42 -42.55
N ASP A 776 -4.77 -67.09 -41.38
CA ASP A 776 -5.80 -67.22 -40.31
C ASP A 776 -5.09 -67.68 -38.98
N GLY A 777 -5.70 -68.04 -37.83
CA GLY A 777 -7.10 -68.12 -37.39
C GLY A 777 -7.32 -68.91 -36.08
N GLN A 778 -8.26 -68.47 -35.22
CA GLN A 778 -8.81 -69.08 -33.98
C GLN A 778 -7.91 -69.42 -32.74
N ALA A 779 -8.53 -69.19 -31.55
CA ALA A 779 -8.21 -69.68 -30.19
C ALA A 779 -6.93 -69.17 -29.48
N GLY A 780 -6.92 -68.90 -28.17
CA GLY A 780 -8.02 -68.94 -27.20
C GLY A 780 -7.66 -68.43 -25.78
N SER A 781 -8.68 -68.12 -24.99
CA SER A 781 -8.69 -67.50 -23.64
C SER A 781 -7.60 -67.90 -22.62
N GLY A 782 -7.13 -66.90 -21.85
CA GLY A 782 -6.43 -67.02 -20.55
C GLY A 782 -6.29 -65.63 -19.91
N SER A 783 -6.53 -65.48 -18.60
CA SER A 783 -6.69 -64.18 -17.95
C SER A 783 -5.80 -63.93 -16.72
N ASP A 784 -5.75 -62.65 -16.34
CA ASP A 784 -5.38 -62.09 -15.02
C ASP A 784 -3.91 -62.15 -14.56
N GLY A 785 -3.45 -61.05 -13.96
CA GLY A 785 -2.06 -60.91 -13.48
C GLY A 785 -1.59 -59.47 -13.22
N TYR A 786 -2.36 -58.66 -12.48
CA TYR A 786 -1.87 -57.36 -12.00
C TYR A 786 -0.70 -57.55 -11.01
N LEU A 787 0.40 -56.81 -11.19
CA LEU A 787 1.16 -56.24 -10.08
C LEU A 787 2.00 -55.03 -10.53
N LEU A 788 2.22 -54.10 -9.61
CA LEU A 788 3.05 -52.91 -9.77
C LEU A 788 4.43 -53.17 -9.16
N ASP A 789 5.50 -52.70 -9.80
CA ASP A 789 6.65 -52.20 -9.04
C ASP A 789 7.40 -51.07 -9.78
N ARG A 790 8.48 -50.58 -9.16
CA ARG A 790 8.97 -49.21 -9.24
C ARG A 790 10.49 -49.17 -9.06
N SER A 791 11.18 -48.33 -9.83
CA SER A 791 12.66 -48.28 -9.96
C SER A 791 13.23 -49.53 -10.67
N SER A 792 14.46 -49.52 -11.19
CA SER A 792 15.52 -48.49 -11.19
C SER A 792 15.79 -47.94 -12.60
N ASP A 793 16.90 -47.21 -12.78
CA ASP A 793 18.05 -47.67 -13.59
C ASP A 793 19.01 -46.52 -13.89
N ASP A 794 20.18 -46.55 -13.25
CA ASP A 794 21.41 -45.93 -13.72
C ASP A 794 22.44 -47.08 -13.86
N GLU A 795 23.05 -47.17 -15.04
CA GLU A 795 24.34 -47.81 -15.41
C GLU A 795 24.69 -49.22 -14.89
N ASP A 796 24.91 -50.17 -15.83
CA ASP A 796 26.22 -50.84 -15.97
C ASP A 796 26.45 -51.39 -17.41
N GLU A 797 27.70 -51.65 -17.80
CA GLU A 797 28.07 -52.11 -19.16
C GLU A 797 28.32 -53.64 -19.27
N GLY A 798 27.75 -54.23 -20.33
CA GLY A 798 28.41 -55.24 -21.15
C GLY A 798 28.39 -56.71 -20.72
N THR A 799 27.81 -57.58 -21.56
CA THR A 799 28.53 -58.69 -22.24
C THR A 799 27.63 -59.47 -23.22
N ALA A 800 28.26 -60.36 -24.00
CA ALA A 800 27.67 -61.51 -24.70
C ALA A 800 26.68 -61.28 -25.87
N LEU A 801 27.22 -61.43 -27.09
CA LEU A 801 26.47 -61.90 -28.24
C LEU A 801 25.97 -63.34 -28.02
N SER A 802 24.66 -63.60 -28.03
CA SER A 802 24.01 -64.70 -28.76
C SER A 802 22.57 -64.95 -28.30
N HIS A 803 21.57 -64.57 -29.12
CA HIS A 803 20.77 -65.54 -29.87
C HIS A 803 19.89 -64.84 -30.90
N ARG A 804 19.82 -65.38 -32.11
CA ARG A 804 19.06 -64.81 -33.24
C ARG A 804 17.94 -65.77 -33.64
N GLN A 805 16.83 -65.23 -34.14
CA GLN A 805 15.75 -65.94 -34.85
C GLN A 805 14.99 -67.05 -34.08
N GLN A 806 14.02 -66.68 -33.23
CA GLN A 806 12.80 -67.53 -33.13
C GLN A 806 11.46 -66.86 -32.73
N HIS A 807 11.44 -65.59 -32.32
CA HIS A 807 10.18 -64.83 -32.15
C HIS A 807 10.07 -63.70 -33.17
N LYS A 808 9.19 -63.86 -34.18
CA LYS A 808 8.99 -62.83 -35.23
C LYS A 808 7.56 -62.70 -35.79
N TRP A 809 6.58 -63.41 -35.21
CA TRP A 809 5.19 -63.42 -35.68
C TRP A 809 4.12 -63.19 -34.59
N HIS A 810 4.51 -63.03 -33.33
CA HIS A 810 3.61 -62.52 -32.28
C HIS A 810 3.93 -61.07 -31.88
N ASN A 811 5.19 -60.62 -32.02
CA ASN A 811 5.60 -59.26 -31.70
C ASN A 811 4.81 -58.18 -32.45
N SER A 812 4.67 -58.23 -33.78
CA SER A 812 4.12 -57.11 -34.58
C SER A 812 2.72 -56.63 -34.12
N HIS A 813 1.80 -57.53 -33.78
CA HIS A 813 0.49 -57.12 -33.24
C HIS A 813 0.60 -56.54 -31.83
N GLN A 814 1.42 -57.14 -30.96
CA GLN A 814 1.62 -56.67 -29.59
C GLN A 814 2.38 -55.32 -29.56
N GLU A 815 3.34 -55.12 -30.45
CA GLU A 815 4.10 -53.88 -30.67
C GLU A 815 3.22 -52.78 -31.27
N ALA A 816 2.28 -53.11 -32.16
CA ALA A 816 1.30 -52.16 -32.69
C ALA A 816 0.34 -51.63 -31.59
N ASP A 817 -0.18 -52.52 -30.74
CA ASP A 817 -1.05 -52.12 -29.62
C ASP A 817 -0.26 -51.37 -28.53
N LEU A 818 0.99 -51.78 -28.26
CA LEU A 818 1.91 -51.03 -27.40
C LEU A 818 2.17 -49.62 -27.93
N PHE A 819 2.41 -49.44 -29.25
CA PHE A 819 2.56 -48.12 -29.84
C PHE A 819 1.30 -47.27 -29.70
N VAL A 820 0.11 -47.83 -29.94
CA VAL A 820 -1.16 -47.09 -29.77
C VAL A 820 -1.35 -46.64 -28.32
N ASN A 821 -0.92 -47.45 -27.35
CA ASN A 821 -0.96 -47.08 -25.93
C ASN A 821 0.10 -46.02 -25.57
N ASP A 822 1.37 -46.18 -25.96
CA ASP A 822 2.43 -45.19 -25.67
C ASP A 822 2.20 -43.84 -26.40
N LEU A 823 1.52 -43.87 -27.55
CA LEU A 823 1.06 -42.67 -28.27
C LEU A 823 -0.09 -41.97 -27.54
N LYS A 824 -0.97 -42.72 -26.87
CA LYS A 824 -2.09 -42.21 -26.06
C LYS A 824 -1.66 -41.76 -24.65
N THR A 825 -0.58 -42.30 -24.09
CA THR A 825 0.00 -41.73 -22.86
C THR A 825 0.62 -40.36 -23.17
N LEU A 826 0.10 -39.32 -22.53
CA LEU A 826 0.60 -37.94 -22.60
C LEU A 826 1.17 -37.47 -21.25
N ASP A 827 1.02 -38.26 -20.19
CA ASP A 827 1.30 -37.86 -18.80
C ASP A 827 2.77 -37.54 -18.56
N LYS A 828 3.67 -38.21 -19.28
CA LYS A 828 5.13 -38.05 -19.18
C LYS A 828 5.55 -36.72 -19.78
N GLU A 829 5.02 -36.38 -20.96
CA GLU A 829 5.21 -35.10 -21.64
C GLU A 829 4.54 -33.95 -20.87
N ALA A 830 3.30 -34.13 -20.39
CA ALA A 830 2.57 -33.12 -19.64
C ALA A 830 3.24 -32.78 -18.29
N ALA A 831 3.69 -33.79 -17.53
CA ALA A 831 4.45 -33.58 -16.30
C ALA A 831 5.80 -32.88 -16.57
N LEU A 832 6.42 -33.15 -17.71
CA LEU A 832 7.68 -32.49 -18.11
C LEU A 832 7.47 -31.02 -18.54
N LEU A 833 6.35 -30.72 -19.20
CA LEU A 833 5.95 -29.34 -19.54
C LEU A 833 5.66 -28.51 -18.28
N VAL A 834 5.02 -29.09 -17.26
CA VAL A 834 4.86 -28.43 -15.95
C VAL A 834 6.22 -28.19 -15.30
N GLU A 835 7.08 -29.23 -15.20
CA GLU A 835 8.43 -29.10 -14.62
C GLU A 835 9.29 -28.05 -15.36
N CYS A 836 9.11 -27.89 -16.67
CA CYS A 836 9.78 -26.87 -17.48
C CYS A 836 9.20 -25.46 -17.28
N LYS A 837 7.87 -25.34 -17.25
CA LYS A 837 7.21 -24.05 -17.02
C LYS A 837 7.53 -23.49 -15.65
N ASP A 838 7.58 -24.32 -14.61
CA ASP A 838 7.95 -23.87 -13.26
C ASP A 838 9.38 -23.30 -13.24
N VAL A 839 10.31 -23.87 -14.02
CA VAL A 839 11.67 -23.33 -14.21
C VAL A 839 11.65 -21.96 -14.90
N GLU A 840 10.85 -21.78 -15.94
CA GLU A 840 10.67 -20.48 -16.61
C GLU A 840 10.08 -19.43 -15.63
N ASP A 841 9.01 -19.79 -14.93
CA ASP A 841 8.29 -18.93 -13.99
C ASP A 841 9.17 -18.53 -12.76
N GLU A 842 10.11 -19.39 -12.32
CA GLU A 842 11.11 -19.05 -11.30
C GLU A 842 12.23 -18.14 -11.85
N LEU A 843 12.80 -18.46 -13.01
CA LEU A 843 13.88 -17.68 -13.63
C LEU A 843 13.44 -16.24 -13.98
N ASP A 844 12.21 -16.05 -14.45
CA ASP A 844 11.64 -14.72 -14.68
C ASP A 844 11.44 -13.96 -13.35
N THR A 845 11.14 -14.66 -12.25
CA THR A 845 11.00 -14.05 -10.92
C THR A 845 12.35 -13.61 -10.37
N LEU A 846 13.39 -14.44 -10.52
CA LEU A 846 14.78 -14.08 -10.19
C LEU A 846 15.25 -12.87 -11.01
N THR A 847 14.97 -12.87 -12.31
CA THR A 847 15.27 -11.76 -13.22
C THR A 847 14.55 -10.48 -12.79
N SER A 848 13.31 -10.57 -12.29
CA SER A 848 12.57 -9.44 -11.73
C SER A 848 13.20 -8.88 -10.45
N VAL A 849 13.72 -9.73 -9.55
CA VAL A 849 14.42 -9.27 -8.34
C VAL A 849 15.74 -8.57 -8.71
N LEU A 850 16.53 -9.14 -9.61
CA LEU A 850 17.78 -8.52 -10.08
C LEU A 850 17.51 -7.21 -10.85
N GLY A 851 16.43 -7.13 -11.63
CA GLY A 851 15.98 -5.87 -12.24
C GLY A 851 15.66 -4.79 -11.21
N GLN A 852 15.05 -5.16 -10.08
CA GLN A 852 14.81 -4.24 -8.96
C GLN A 852 16.11 -3.84 -8.24
N GLN A 853 17.08 -4.75 -8.06
CA GLN A 853 18.42 -4.39 -7.58
C GLN A 853 19.09 -3.37 -8.50
N LYS A 854 19.13 -3.64 -9.82
CA LYS A 854 19.70 -2.73 -10.82
C LYS A 854 19.06 -1.33 -10.73
N GLN A 855 17.74 -1.26 -10.61
CA GLN A 855 17.04 0.02 -10.49
C GLN A 855 17.44 0.77 -9.20
N VAL A 856 17.61 0.08 -8.07
CA VAL A 856 18.11 0.69 -6.82
C VAL A 856 19.55 1.16 -6.96
N LEU A 857 20.42 0.43 -7.66
CA LEU A 857 21.81 0.84 -7.92
C LEU A 857 21.93 2.04 -8.86
N VAL A 858 21.02 2.19 -9.83
CA VAL A 858 20.93 3.40 -10.67
C VAL A 858 20.47 4.60 -9.83
N HIS A 859 19.49 4.42 -8.95
CA HIS A 859 19.08 5.46 -8.01
C HIS A 859 20.19 5.81 -6.99
N LEU A 860 21.01 4.84 -6.57
CA LEU A 860 22.15 5.05 -5.67
C LEU A 860 23.26 5.86 -6.36
N ASP A 861 23.65 5.49 -7.58
CA ASP A 861 24.61 6.27 -8.39
C ASP A 861 24.14 7.72 -8.59
N ALA A 862 22.85 7.93 -8.90
CA ALA A 862 22.27 9.26 -9.02
C ALA A 862 22.29 10.04 -7.69
N ALA A 863 21.96 9.40 -6.56
CA ALA A 863 22.00 10.02 -5.23
C ALA A 863 23.44 10.43 -4.83
N LEU A 864 24.42 9.55 -5.06
CA LEU A 864 25.84 9.81 -4.80
C LEU A 864 26.39 10.93 -5.69
N ARG A 865 26.08 10.93 -6.99
CA ARG A 865 26.51 12.02 -7.90
C ARG A 865 25.96 13.38 -7.50
N ALA A 866 24.72 13.42 -7.01
CA ALA A 866 24.06 14.65 -6.60
C ALA A 866 24.55 15.16 -5.23
N SER A 867 24.97 14.28 -4.32
CA SER A 867 25.43 14.63 -2.97
C SER A 867 26.72 15.46 -3.00
N LYS A 868 26.81 16.46 -2.12
CA LYS A 868 27.94 17.38 -2.04
C LYS A 868 29.11 16.80 -1.22
N ASN A 869 28.78 16.04 -0.17
CA ASN A 869 29.73 15.70 0.92
C ASN A 869 30.32 14.28 0.80
N VAL A 870 30.15 13.61 -0.35
CA VAL A 870 30.45 12.16 -0.52
C VAL A 870 31.88 11.76 -0.15
N ALA A 871 32.89 12.52 -0.58
CA ALA A 871 34.28 12.25 -0.24
C ALA A 871 35.16 13.50 -0.38
N ARG A 872 36.28 13.53 0.38
CA ARG A 872 37.19 14.68 0.49
C ARG A 872 37.94 15.01 -0.82
N THR A 873 38.15 14.04 -1.73
CA THR A 873 38.80 14.30 -3.03
C THR A 873 37.95 13.85 -4.22
N GLN A 874 38.14 14.51 -5.37
CA GLN A 874 37.50 14.13 -6.64
C GLN A 874 37.90 12.72 -7.12
N ARG A 875 39.05 12.22 -6.67
CA ARG A 875 39.51 10.85 -6.97
C ARG A 875 38.69 9.82 -6.20
N ASP A 876 38.52 10.00 -4.89
CA ASP A 876 37.72 9.09 -4.05
C ASP A 876 36.27 9.02 -4.57
N ARG A 877 35.69 10.15 -4.99
CA ARG A 877 34.36 10.21 -5.63
C ARG A 877 34.29 9.37 -6.90
N LEU A 878 35.31 9.45 -7.78
CA LEU A 878 35.36 8.67 -9.02
C LEU A 878 35.52 7.17 -8.74
N GLU A 879 36.37 6.80 -7.76
CA GLU A 879 36.54 5.41 -7.33
C GLU A 879 35.24 4.84 -6.72
N LEU A 880 34.45 5.64 -6.00
CA LEU A 880 33.11 5.24 -5.52
C LEU A 880 32.09 5.07 -6.65
N TYR A 881 32.03 6.00 -7.61
CA TYR A 881 31.13 5.88 -8.77
C TYR A 881 31.49 4.67 -9.66
N ASN A 882 32.78 4.34 -9.78
CA ASN A 882 33.23 3.16 -10.51
C ASN A 882 32.79 1.88 -9.80
N LYS A 883 32.92 1.77 -8.47
CA LYS A 883 32.40 0.63 -7.70
C LYS A 883 30.89 0.42 -7.89
N VAL A 884 30.08 1.47 -7.87
CA VAL A 884 28.63 1.34 -8.10
C VAL A 884 28.32 0.95 -9.55
N LYS A 885 29.14 1.37 -10.51
CA LYS A 885 29.02 0.92 -11.92
C LYS A 885 29.46 -0.54 -12.11
N GLU A 886 30.53 -0.98 -11.45
CA GLU A 886 30.97 -2.38 -11.41
C GLU A 886 29.89 -3.26 -10.78
N GLN A 887 29.27 -2.80 -9.69
CA GLN A 887 28.08 -3.42 -9.07
C GLN A 887 26.91 -3.55 -10.06
N GLN A 888 26.59 -2.50 -10.83
CA GLN A 888 25.56 -2.58 -11.88
C GLN A 888 25.93 -3.58 -13.00
N GLN A 889 27.21 -3.63 -13.41
CA GLN A 889 27.70 -4.57 -14.44
C GLN A 889 27.64 -6.03 -13.97
N LEU A 890 27.91 -6.31 -12.69
CA LEU A 890 27.74 -7.63 -12.09
C LEU A 890 26.28 -8.09 -12.08
N VAL A 891 25.33 -7.18 -11.81
CA VAL A 891 23.89 -7.50 -11.93
C VAL A 891 23.50 -7.76 -13.39
N ASP A 892 24.04 -7.01 -14.35
CA ASP A 892 23.75 -7.20 -15.77
C ASP A 892 24.30 -8.54 -16.32
N LEU A 893 25.44 -9.02 -15.83
CA LEU A 893 25.95 -10.35 -16.14
C LEU A 893 25.03 -11.44 -15.58
N ASP A 894 24.67 -11.37 -14.29
CA ASP A 894 23.75 -12.32 -13.65
C ASP A 894 22.38 -12.36 -14.39
N ILE A 895 21.85 -11.20 -14.81
CA ILE A 895 20.61 -11.10 -15.61
C ILE A 895 20.75 -11.76 -16.98
N VAL A 896 21.86 -11.54 -17.70
CA VAL A 896 22.08 -12.13 -19.03
C VAL A 896 22.15 -13.66 -18.95
N ASP A 897 22.70 -14.21 -17.87
CA ASP A 897 22.80 -15.65 -17.67
C ASP A 897 21.49 -16.29 -17.19
N LEU A 898 20.68 -15.60 -16.37
CA LEU A 898 19.28 -16.01 -16.15
C LEU A 898 18.47 -15.99 -17.45
N GLN A 899 18.65 -14.97 -18.31
CA GLN A 899 18.02 -14.91 -19.63
C GLN A 899 18.57 -15.95 -20.62
N ARG A 900 19.80 -16.46 -20.43
CA ARG A 900 20.34 -17.62 -21.17
C ARG A 900 19.59 -18.89 -20.75
N MET A 901 19.50 -19.15 -19.44
CA MET A 901 18.78 -20.28 -18.88
C MET A 901 17.29 -20.28 -19.24
N ALA A 902 16.60 -19.15 -19.13
CA ALA A 902 15.18 -19.03 -19.46
C ALA A 902 14.89 -19.32 -20.95
N ARG A 903 15.78 -18.92 -21.86
CA ARG A 903 15.69 -19.28 -23.29
C ARG A 903 15.96 -20.76 -23.55
N GLN A 904 16.82 -21.41 -22.76
CA GLN A 904 17.05 -22.86 -22.85
C GLN A 904 15.82 -23.64 -22.36
N ALA A 905 15.27 -23.28 -21.19
CA ALA A 905 14.03 -23.87 -20.67
C ALA A 905 12.88 -23.69 -21.68
N LYS A 906 12.66 -22.46 -22.16
CA LYS A 906 11.65 -22.19 -23.18
C LYS A 906 11.85 -23.02 -24.46
N SER A 907 13.08 -23.26 -24.91
CA SER A 907 13.32 -24.12 -26.08
C SER A 907 12.88 -25.57 -25.83
N VAL A 908 13.02 -26.09 -24.61
CA VAL A 908 12.52 -27.42 -24.22
C VAL A 908 10.99 -27.43 -24.22
N ASN A 909 10.35 -26.39 -23.70
CA ASN A 909 8.89 -26.20 -23.68
C ASN A 909 8.27 -26.08 -25.09
N ASP A 910 8.84 -25.23 -25.95
CA ASP A 910 8.46 -25.06 -27.35
C ASP A 910 8.63 -26.40 -28.13
N ASN A 911 9.69 -27.17 -27.85
CA ASN A 911 9.92 -28.49 -28.45
C ASN A 911 8.91 -29.54 -27.96
N LEU A 912 8.67 -29.65 -26.65
CA LEU A 912 7.71 -30.60 -26.08
C LEU A 912 6.28 -30.33 -26.59
N THR A 913 5.92 -29.06 -26.76
CA THR A 913 4.65 -28.65 -27.37
C THR A 913 4.53 -29.13 -28.81
N GLN A 914 5.61 -29.08 -29.60
CA GLN A 914 5.65 -29.68 -30.94
C GLN A 914 5.55 -31.22 -30.91
N VAL A 915 6.17 -31.90 -29.94
CA VAL A 915 6.06 -33.35 -29.78
C VAL A 915 4.62 -33.76 -29.42
N LEU A 916 3.91 -32.99 -28.59
CA LEU A 916 2.49 -33.21 -28.30
C LEU A 916 1.60 -33.03 -29.54
N ASP A 917 1.80 -31.95 -30.31
CA ASP A 917 1.07 -31.71 -31.56
C ASP A 917 1.33 -32.82 -32.60
N LEU A 918 2.57 -33.30 -32.72
CA LEU A 918 2.92 -34.46 -33.54
C LEU A 918 2.27 -35.75 -33.04
N LYS A 919 2.30 -36.04 -31.72
CA LYS A 919 1.58 -37.17 -31.12
C LYS A 919 0.09 -37.13 -31.44
N GLN A 920 -0.57 -35.98 -31.25
CA GLN A 920 -1.99 -35.79 -31.53
C GLN A 920 -2.32 -36.00 -33.02
N LYS A 921 -1.50 -35.46 -33.93
CA LYS A 921 -1.66 -35.66 -35.38
C LYS A 921 -1.52 -37.13 -35.78
N HIS A 922 -0.55 -37.84 -35.19
CA HIS A 922 -0.39 -39.29 -35.40
C HIS A 922 -1.56 -40.08 -34.81
N ALA A 923 -2.04 -39.77 -33.60
CA ALA A 923 -3.19 -40.43 -32.98
C ALA A 923 -4.45 -40.29 -33.83
N ASN A 924 -4.77 -39.07 -34.27
CA ASN A 924 -5.90 -38.78 -35.17
C ASN A 924 -5.79 -39.57 -36.50
N ALA A 925 -4.58 -39.70 -37.05
CA ALA A 925 -4.34 -40.47 -38.28
C ALA A 925 -4.50 -41.98 -38.08
N VAL A 926 -4.05 -42.52 -36.94
CA VAL A 926 -4.22 -43.93 -36.56
C VAL A 926 -5.69 -44.26 -36.34
N GLU A 927 -6.45 -43.43 -35.61
CA GLU A 927 -7.87 -43.66 -35.38
C GLU A 927 -8.69 -43.58 -36.67
N ALA A 928 -8.40 -42.61 -37.55
CA ALA A 928 -8.99 -42.54 -38.88
C ALA A 928 -8.62 -43.75 -39.77
N SER A 929 -7.47 -44.39 -39.55
CA SER A 929 -7.08 -45.64 -40.23
C SER A 929 -7.84 -46.86 -39.68
N LEU A 930 -8.01 -46.93 -38.36
CA LEU A 930 -8.73 -48.01 -37.67
C LEU A 930 -10.23 -47.99 -38.02
N GLN A 931 -10.86 -46.81 -38.02
CA GLN A 931 -12.24 -46.62 -38.49
C GLN A 931 -12.42 -47.09 -39.96
N ARG A 932 -11.43 -46.83 -40.83
CA ARG A 932 -11.46 -47.31 -42.23
C ARG A 932 -11.34 -48.83 -42.34
N LYS A 933 -10.50 -49.49 -41.51
CA LYS A 933 -10.40 -50.96 -41.45
C LYS A 933 -11.74 -51.57 -40.99
N GLN A 934 -12.30 -51.07 -39.89
CA GLN A 934 -13.58 -51.54 -39.34
C GLN A 934 -14.75 -51.39 -40.34
N ALA A 935 -14.80 -50.28 -41.08
CA ALA A 935 -15.78 -50.07 -42.15
C ALA A 935 -15.61 -51.07 -43.33
N GLN A 936 -14.37 -51.43 -43.68
CA GLN A 936 -14.10 -52.44 -44.72
C GLN A 936 -14.48 -53.86 -44.27
N GLU A 937 -14.27 -54.20 -43.00
CA GLU A 937 -14.63 -55.51 -42.44
C GLU A 937 -16.14 -55.68 -42.34
N SER A 938 -16.87 -54.66 -41.86
CA SER A 938 -18.33 -54.63 -41.91
C SER A 938 -18.86 -54.81 -43.35
N ALA A 939 -18.25 -54.12 -44.33
CA ALA A 939 -18.61 -54.24 -45.74
C ALA A 939 -18.26 -55.62 -46.36
N ARG A 940 -17.31 -56.37 -45.77
CA ARG A 940 -17.04 -57.78 -46.14
C ARG A 940 -18.07 -58.73 -45.52
N GLN A 941 -18.34 -58.61 -44.22
CA GLN A 941 -19.32 -59.46 -43.51
C GLN A 941 -20.70 -59.40 -44.17
N GLY A 942 -21.16 -58.20 -44.54
CA GLY A 942 -22.43 -58.01 -45.27
C GLY A 942 -22.49 -58.73 -46.63
N ARG A 943 -21.34 -58.95 -47.30
CA ARG A 943 -21.28 -59.75 -48.54
C ARG A 943 -21.34 -61.25 -48.27
N THR A 944 -20.63 -61.74 -47.25
CA THR A 944 -20.63 -63.16 -46.88
C THR A 944 -22.02 -63.64 -46.49
N ILE A 945 -22.76 -62.85 -45.72
CA ILE A 945 -24.16 -63.13 -45.33
C ILE A 945 -25.06 -63.23 -46.58
N MET A 946 -24.89 -62.32 -47.55
CA MET A 946 -25.66 -62.30 -48.80
C MET A 946 -25.41 -63.53 -49.69
N VAL A 947 -24.18 -64.05 -49.74
CA VAL A 947 -23.87 -65.29 -50.47
C VAL A 947 -24.51 -66.51 -49.78
N PHE A 948 -24.46 -66.56 -48.45
CA PHE A 948 -24.99 -67.69 -47.66
C PHE A 948 -26.51 -67.85 -47.83
N THR A 949 -27.27 -66.73 -47.86
CA THR A 949 -28.72 -66.78 -48.12
C THR A 949 -29.05 -67.29 -49.53
N ILE A 950 -28.28 -66.89 -50.56
CA ILE A 950 -28.51 -67.35 -51.95
C ILE A 950 -28.31 -68.87 -52.06
N VAL A 951 -27.23 -69.42 -51.51
CA VAL A 951 -26.94 -70.87 -51.55
C VAL A 951 -28.04 -71.66 -50.83
N THR A 952 -28.48 -71.19 -49.67
CA THR A 952 -29.50 -71.87 -48.85
C THR A 952 -30.85 -71.98 -49.57
N ILE A 953 -31.27 -70.93 -50.29
CA ILE A 953 -32.55 -70.88 -51.01
C ILE A 953 -32.60 -71.84 -52.20
N VAL A 954 -31.47 -72.05 -52.89
CA VAL A 954 -31.42 -72.85 -54.15
C VAL A 954 -31.30 -74.36 -53.88
N PHE A 955 -30.52 -74.78 -52.89
CA PHE A 955 -30.18 -76.20 -52.70
C PHE A 955 -31.21 -77.02 -51.92
N LEU A 956 -31.96 -76.38 -51.02
CA LEU A 956 -32.91 -77.07 -50.14
C LEU A 956 -34.15 -77.63 -50.91
N PRO A 957 -34.71 -76.95 -51.92
CA PRO A 957 -35.77 -77.54 -52.77
C PRO A 957 -35.24 -78.64 -53.71
N LEU A 958 -34.03 -78.49 -54.23
CA LEU A 958 -33.43 -79.42 -55.21
C LEU A 958 -33.13 -80.79 -54.61
N SER A 959 -32.66 -80.82 -53.36
CA SER A 959 -32.44 -82.06 -52.60
C SER A 959 -33.74 -82.79 -52.25
N PHE A 960 -34.84 -82.06 -52.01
CA PHE A 960 -36.18 -82.64 -51.84
C PHE A 960 -36.67 -83.32 -53.14
N LEU A 961 -36.49 -82.67 -54.29
CA LEU A 961 -36.91 -83.19 -55.59
C LEU A 961 -36.21 -84.52 -55.95
N ALA A 962 -34.91 -84.62 -55.68
CA ALA A 962 -34.11 -85.81 -55.99
C ALA A 962 -34.58 -87.08 -55.24
N SER A 963 -35.14 -86.92 -54.03
CA SER A 963 -35.67 -88.03 -53.24
C SER A 963 -36.94 -88.62 -53.87
N PHE A 964 -37.75 -87.80 -54.54
CA PHE A 964 -39.03 -88.20 -55.14
C PHE A 964 -38.86 -89.08 -56.39
N PHE A 965 -37.82 -88.85 -57.20
CA PHE A 965 -37.55 -89.60 -58.43
C PHE A 965 -36.91 -90.98 -58.19
N ALA A 966 -36.43 -91.29 -56.98
CA ALA A 966 -35.77 -92.56 -56.68
C ALA A 966 -36.73 -93.76 -56.49
N LEU A 967 -38.05 -93.54 -56.57
CA LEU A 967 -39.08 -94.46 -56.06
C LEU A 967 -39.90 -95.23 -57.11
N ASN A 968 -39.68 -95.07 -58.42
CA ASN A 968 -40.57 -95.66 -59.44
C ASN A 968 -39.89 -96.22 -60.71
N VAL A 969 -40.22 -97.48 -61.02
CA VAL A 969 -40.20 -98.21 -62.33
C VAL A 969 -38.83 -98.36 -63.06
N ILE A 970 -38.26 -99.52 -63.43
CA ILE A 970 -38.62 -100.95 -63.62
C ILE A 970 -38.70 -101.45 -65.10
N GLU A 971 -38.79 -100.58 -66.11
CA GLU A 971 -38.92 -100.99 -67.52
C GLU A 971 -37.68 -100.70 -68.39
N PHE A 972 -36.86 -101.72 -68.72
CA PHE A 972 -36.09 -101.85 -69.98
C PHE A 972 -35.66 -103.33 -70.19
N PRO A 973 -35.48 -103.84 -71.43
CA PRO A 973 -35.31 -105.28 -71.71
C PRO A 973 -33.95 -105.89 -71.32
N ARG A 974 -33.89 -107.23 -71.28
CA ARG A 974 -32.70 -108.03 -70.93
C ARG A 974 -32.23 -108.88 -72.13
N PRO A 975 -30.91 -109.06 -72.35
CA PRO A 975 -30.38 -110.09 -73.27
C PRO A 975 -30.64 -111.52 -72.77
N ALA A 976 -30.42 -112.50 -73.65
CA ALA A 976 -30.71 -113.91 -73.39
C ALA A 976 -29.68 -114.64 -72.49
N ASP A 977 -30.15 -115.73 -71.89
CA ASP A 977 -29.43 -116.87 -71.31
C ASP A 977 -28.42 -116.64 -70.17
N SER A 978 -28.66 -117.09 -68.92
CA SER A 978 -29.88 -117.22 -68.10
C SER A 978 -29.49 -117.43 -66.62
N GLY A 979 -30.37 -117.13 -65.66
CA GLY A 979 -30.18 -117.39 -64.22
C GLY A 979 -29.77 -116.15 -63.42
N GLY A 980 -30.60 -115.72 -62.46
CA GLY A 980 -30.42 -114.48 -61.69
C GLY A 980 -29.54 -114.61 -60.44
N GLY A 981 -29.27 -113.52 -59.70
CA GLY A 981 -29.58 -112.12 -60.03
C GLY A 981 -29.79 -111.22 -58.81
N GLU A 982 -29.10 -110.08 -58.77
CA GLU A 982 -29.34 -108.99 -57.81
C GLU A 982 -28.87 -107.66 -58.42
N LEU A 983 -29.51 -106.53 -58.09
CA LEU A 983 -29.21 -105.21 -58.68
C LEU A 983 -28.23 -104.40 -57.83
N HIS A 984 -27.05 -104.11 -58.38
CA HIS A 984 -25.94 -103.58 -57.59
C HIS A 984 -26.08 -102.08 -57.26
N LEU A 985 -26.16 -101.76 -55.96
CA LEU A 985 -26.24 -100.42 -55.35
C LEU A 985 -25.35 -99.33 -55.99
N ARG A 986 -24.17 -99.72 -56.52
CA ARG A 986 -23.20 -98.82 -57.18
C ARG A 986 -23.77 -98.11 -58.41
N TRP A 987 -24.79 -98.66 -59.08
CA TRP A 987 -25.37 -98.05 -60.28
C TRP A 987 -26.29 -96.87 -59.97
N VAL A 988 -27.14 -97.00 -58.93
CA VAL A 988 -28.04 -95.92 -58.46
C VAL A 988 -27.24 -94.73 -57.92
N ILE A 989 -26.21 -95.01 -57.12
CA ILE A 989 -25.28 -93.99 -56.57
C ILE A 989 -24.67 -93.14 -57.69
N LYS A 990 -24.30 -93.74 -58.83
CA LYS A 990 -23.66 -93.04 -59.96
C LYS A 990 -24.57 -91.98 -60.59
N TYR A 991 -25.88 -92.20 -60.66
CA TYR A 991 -26.82 -91.24 -61.25
C TYR A 991 -27.17 -90.10 -60.29
N ILE A 992 -27.48 -90.40 -59.02
CA ILE A 992 -27.92 -89.39 -58.04
C ILE A 992 -26.78 -88.39 -57.73
N LEU A 993 -25.56 -88.87 -57.43
CA LEU A 993 -24.42 -87.99 -57.20
C LEU A 993 -23.93 -87.31 -58.48
N GLY A 994 -23.95 -88.01 -59.62
CA GLY A 994 -23.43 -87.49 -60.89
C GLY A 994 -24.17 -86.24 -61.38
N ILE A 995 -25.50 -86.27 -61.38
CA ILE A 995 -26.32 -85.15 -61.85
C ILE A 995 -26.30 -84.00 -60.84
N GLY A 996 -26.34 -84.29 -59.53
CA GLY A 996 -26.27 -83.28 -58.48
C GLY A 996 -24.97 -82.45 -58.53
N LEU A 997 -23.81 -83.11 -58.62
CA LEU A 997 -22.51 -82.44 -58.72
C LEU A 997 -22.34 -81.64 -60.03
N ALA A 998 -22.84 -82.17 -61.15
CA ALA A 998 -22.71 -81.51 -62.45
C ALA A 998 -23.44 -80.16 -62.52
N VAL A 999 -24.55 -79.99 -61.79
CA VAL A 999 -25.31 -78.73 -61.73
C VAL A 999 -24.83 -77.82 -60.60
N SER A 1000 -24.39 -78.38 -59.46
CA SER A 1000 -23.98 -77.59 -58.30
C SER A 1000 -22.66 -76.82 -58.50
N VAL A 1001 -21.65 -77.46 -59.09
CA VAL A 1001 -20.30 -76.89 -59.22
C VAL A 1001 -20.28 -75.64 -60.13
N PRO A 1002 -20.93 -75.62 -61.31
CA PRO A 1002 -21.01 -74.41 -62.13
C PRO A 1002 -21.74 -73.25 -61.45
N LEU A 1003 -22.84 -73.51 -60.71
CA LEU A 1003 -23.61 -72.48 -60.01
C LEU A 1003 -22.81 -71.83 -58.87
N ILE A 1004 -22.08 -72.63 -58.09
CA ILE A 1004 -21.18 -72.14 -57.04
C ILE A 1004 -20.03 -71.33 -57.66
N GLY A 1005 -19.42 -71.83 -58.75
CA GLY A 1005 -18.39 -71.11 -59.49
C GLY A 1005 -18.86 -69.75 -60.03
N LEU A 1006 -20.10 -69.69 -60.53
CA LEU A 1006 -20.71 -68.45 -61.02
C LEU A 1006 -20.95 -67.43 -59.87
N ALA A 1007 -21.38 -67.90 -58.69
CA ALA A 1007 -21.58 -67.05 -57.52
C ALA A 1007 -20.27 -66.38 -57.05
N PHE A 1008 -19.15 -67.11 -57.05
CA PHE A 1008 -17.83 -66.53 -56.78
C PHE A 1008 -17.39 -65.55 -57.89
N ALA A 1009 -17.60 -65.90 -59.16
CA ALA A 1009 -17.19 -65.06 -60.30
C ALA A 1009 -17.88 -63.67 -60.34
N ILE A 1010 -19.15 -63.58 -59.91
CA ILE A 1010 -19.91 -62.32 -59.89
C ILE A 1010 -19.25 -61.26 -59.01
N GLY A 1011 -18.65 -61.65 -57.88
CA GLY A 1011 -17.93 -60.73 -56.99
C GLY A 1011 -16.70 -60.11 -57.63
N ASP A 1012 -15.93 -60.90 -58.38
CA ASP A 1012 -14.74 -60.43 -59.09
C ASP A 1012 -15.07 -59.59 -60.32
N ILE A 1013 -16.18 -59.84 -61.02
CA ILE A 1013 -16.63 -58.99 -62.14
C ILE A 1013 -16.87 -57.54 -61.67
N GLN A 1014 -17.49 -57.36 -60.49
CA GLN A 1014 -17.73 -56.02 -59.95
C GLN A 1014 -16.41 -55.34 -59.51
N ALA A 1015 -15.49 -56.09 -58.88
CA ALA A 1015 -14.15 -55.61 -58.55
C ALA A 1015 -13.30 -55.30 -59.80
N TRP A 1016 -13.48 -56.03 -60.89
CA TRP A 1016 -12.84 -55.81 -62.19
C TRP A 1016 -13.37 -54.55 -62.87
N PHE A 1017 -14.69 -54.30 -62.83
CA PHE A 1017 -15.27 -53.04 -63.31
C PHE A 1017 -14.81 -51.83 -62.49
N GLU A 1018 -14.61 -51.97 -61.17
CA GLU A 1018 -14.00 -50.94 -60.34
C GLU A 1018 -12.53 -50.67 -60.69
N ARG A 1019 -11.70 -51.71 -60.84
CA ARG A 1019 -10.30 -51.57 -61.28
C ARG A 1019 -10.27 -50.89 -62.66
N ARG A 1020 -11.04 -51.40 -63.63
CA ARG A 1020 -11.19 -50.83 -64.98
C ARG A 1020 -11.90 -49.46 -65.03
N ARG A 1021 -12.40 -48.92 -63.92
CA ARG A 1021 -12.77 -47.50 -63.73
C ARG A 1021 -11.60 -46.70 -63.15
N ARG A 1022 -10.98 -47.17 -62.06
CA ARG A 1022 -9.79 -46.54 -61.43
C ARG A 1022 -8.62 -46.41 -62.41
N ASP A 1023 -8.37 -47.43 -63.22
CA ASP A 1023 -7.28 -47.43 -64.20
C ASP A 1023 -7.57 -46.48 -65.36
N ARG A 1024 -8.84 -46.31 -65.78
CA ARG A 1024 -9.21 -45.27 -66.75
C ARG A 1024 -9.03 -43.85 -66.18
N TYR A 1025 -9.39 -43.62 -64.92
CA TYR A 1025 -9.10 -42.33 -64.25
C TYR A 1025 -7.60 -42.09 -64.10
N ARG A 1026 -6.81 -43.10 -63.73
CA ARG A 1026 -5.34 -43.00 -63.64
C ARG A 1026 -4.71 -42.75 -65.00
N SER A 1027 -5.13 -43.44 -66.06
CA SER A 1027 -4.67 -43.18 -67.42
C SER A 1027 -5.08 -41.79 -67.92
N GLN A 1028 -6.27 -41.28 -67.57
CA GLN A 1028 -6.65 -39.90 -67.88
C GLN A 1028 -5.76 -38.88 -67.15
N GLN A 1029 -5.57 -39.01 -65.84
CA GLN A 1029 -4.66 -38.15 -65.08
C GLN A 1029 -3.21 -38.24 -65.57
N GLN A 1030 -2.75 -39.42 -66.00
CA GLN A 1030 -1.43 -39.58 -66.62
C GLN A 1030 -1.37 -38.98 -68.03
N LEU A 1031 -2.44 -39.02 -68.83
CA LEU A 1031 -2.52 -38.31 -70.12
C LEU A 1031 -2.53 -36.79 -69.94
N GLU A 1032 -3.22 -36.28 -68.92
CA GLU A 1032 -3.26 -34.86 -68.57
C GLU A 1032 -1.91 -34.39 -68.02
N ALA A 1033 -1.29 -35.15 -67.11
CA ALA A 1033 0.04 -34.85 -66.59
C ALA A 1033 1.15 -34.95 -67.66
N THR A 1034 1.05 -35.88 -68.60
CA THR A 1034 2.01 -35.96 -69.73
C THR A 1034 1.77 -34.87 -70.77
N LYS A 1035 0.53 -34.50 -71.08
CA LYS A 1035 0.22 -33.30 -71.89
C LYS A 1035 0.73 -32.02 -71.22
N ALA A 1036 0.48 -31.84 -69.93
CA ALA A 1036 0.97 -30.70 -69.16
C ALA A 1036 2.51 -30.62 -69.17
N ARG A 1037 3.19 -31.77 -68.97
CA ARG A 1037 4.65 -31.85 -69.11
C ARG A 1037 5.13 -31.53 -70.53
N GLN A 1038 4.49 -32.07 -71.57
CA GLN A 1038 4.86 -31.78 -72.97
C GLN A 1038 4.69 -30.30 -73.34
N ILE A 1039 3.62 -29.65 -72.87
CA ILE A 1039 3.40 -28.21 -73.04
C ILE A 1039 4.49 -27.41 -72.32
N SER A 1040 4.79 -27.76 -71.06
CA SER A 1040 5.86 -27.15 -70.27
C SER A 1040 7.24 -27.29 -70.94
N THR A 1041 7.62 -28.48 -71.42
CA THR A 1041 8.89 -28.70 -72.11
C THR A 1041 8.98 -27.99 -73.46
N LYS A 1042 7.85 -27.68 -74.12
CA LYS A 1042 7.85 -26.86 -75.35
C LYS A 1042 8.00 -25.36 -75.09
N GLN A 1043 7.75 -24.88 -73.87
CA GLN A 1043 7.98 -23.48 -73.50
C GLN A 1043 9.38 -23.20 -72.95
N GLN A 1044 10.08 -24.21 -72.43
CA GLN A 1044 11.45 -24.07 -71.89
C GLN A 1044 12.58 -24.25 -72.94
N GLY A 1045 12.24 -24.38 -74.22
CA GLY A 1045 13.21 -24.60 -75.31
C GLY A 1045 13.82 -23.34 -75.94
N PHE A 1046 13.42 -22.14 -75.49
CA PHE A 1046 13.95 -20.85 -75.95
C PHE A 1046 14.19 -19.93 -74.74
N ALA A 1047 15.22 -19.08 -74.83
CA ALA A 1047 15.73 -18.15 -73.82
C ALA A 1047 16.62 -18.74 -72.70
N GLN A 1048 17.89 -19.03 -73.04
CA GLN A 1048 19.01 -18.63 -72.19
C GLN A 1048 19.55 -17.29 -72.72
N GLY A 1049 19.76 -16.29 -71.85
CA GLY A 1049 20.40 -15.02 -72.20
C GLY A 1049 19.99 -13.83 -71.34
N HIS A 1050 20.99 -13.20 -70.71
CA HIS A 1050 21.01 -11.85 -70.08
C HIS A 1050 20.04 -11.48 -68.93
N ASP A 1051 20.63 -11.45 -67.72
CA ASP A 1051 21.02 -10.25 -66.95
C ASP A 1051 20.07 -9.08 -66.59
N PHE A 1052 20.49 -8.40 -65.51
CA PHE A 1052 20.12 -7.06 -65.00
C PHE A 1052 18.82 -6.84 -64.17
N ALA A 1053 19.02 -6.86 -62.85
CA ALA A 1053 18.75 -5.78 -61.87
C ALA A 1053 17.31 -5.25 -61.54
N GLU A 1054 17.06 -5.26 -60.23
CA GLU A 1054 16.41 -4.22 -59.40
C GLU A 1054 14.90 -3.82 -59.47
N LYS A 1055 14.36 -3.59 -58.25
CA LYS A 1055 13.38 -2.57 -57.83
C LYS A 1055 11.86 -2.68 -58.18
N ARG A 1056 11.13 -3.14 -57.14
CA ARG A 1056 9.97 -2.47 -56.47
C ARG A 1056 8.56 -2.40 -57.14
N THR A 1057 7.57 -2.41 -56.23
CA THR A 1057 6.22 -1.77 -56.24
C THR A 1057 5.08 -2.28 -57.14
N LEU A 1058 4.18 -3.05 -56.51
CA LEU A 1058 2.73 -2.80 -56.31
C LEU A 1058 1.74 -2.50 -57.48
N ASN A 1059 0.66 -3.31 -57.47
CA ASN A 1059 -0.78 -2.99 -57.66
C ASN A 1059 -1.48 -2.98 -59.05
N ILE A 1060 -2.50 -3.88 -59.12
CA ILE A 1060 -3.88 -3.70 -59.64
C ILE A 1060 -4.15 -3.68 -61.17
N GLY A 1061 -5.04 -4.58 -61.62
CA GLY A 1061 -5.72 -4.62 -62.93
C GLY A 1061 -6.30 -6.03 -63.21
N TRP A 1062 -7.61 -6.29 -63.11
CA TRP A 1062 -8.69 -6.13 -64.11
C TRP A 1062 -8.65 -7.12 -65.31
N ALA A 1063 -9.74 -7.57 -65.96
CA ALA A 1063 -11.16 -7.74 -65.59
C ALA A 1063 -11.98 -8.39 -66.75
N LYS A 1064 -13.09 -9.10 -66.46
CA LYS A 1064 -14.23 -9.49 -67.37
C LYS A 1064 -13.93 -10.48 -68.53
N GLY A 1065 -14.90 -11.19 -69.13
CA GLY A 1065 -16.30 -11.47 -68.72
C GLY A 1065 -17.34 -11.57 -69.88
N LEU A 1066 -18.25 -12.56 -69.83
CA LEU A 1066 -19.52 -12.71 -70.59
C LEU A 1066 -20.45 -13.68 -69.79
N LEU A 1067 -21.67 -13.36 -69.30
CA LEU A 1067 -22.94 -12.89 -69.94
C LEU A 1067 -23.62 -13.99 -70.79
N ARG A 1068 -24.93 -14.28 -70.73
CA ARG A 1068 -26.17 -13.75 -70.07
C ARG A 1068 -27.15 -14.95 -69.88
N ARG A 1069 -28.42 -14.93 -69.40
CA ARG A 1069 -29.56 -14.02 -69.04
C ARG A 1069 -30.49 -14.88 -68.09
N ARG A 1070 -31.69 -14.56 -67.55
CA ARG A 1070 -32.65 -13.42 -67.40
C ARG A 1070 -33.58 -13.80 -66.20
N GLY A 1071 -34.04 -12.86 -65.37
CA GLY A 1071 -35.10 -13.08 -64.35
C GLY A 1071 -35.40 -11.85 -63.48
N GLN A 1072 -36.62 -11.70 -62.95
CA GLN A 1072 -37.17 -10.54 -62.21
C GLN A 1072 -38.51 -10.96 -61.51
N PRO A 1073 -39.15 -10.16 -60.62
CA PRO A 1073 -38.63 -9.26 -59.57
C PRO A 1073 -39.43 -9.36 -58.23
N SER A 1074 -39.11 -8.51 -57.22
CA SER A 1074 -39.91 -8.18 -56.00
C SER A 1074 -40.19 -9.30 -54.96
N GLY A 1075 -40.39 -9.01 -53.65
CA GLY A 1075 -40.20 -7.76 -52.90
C GLY A 1075 -40.77 -7.78 -51.46
N ARG A 1076 -40.43 -6.74 -50.68
CA ARG A 1076 -41.00 -6.29 -49.38
C ARG A 1076 -40.70 -7.03 -48.05
N ASP A 1077 -40.21 -6.20 -47.11
CA ASP A 1077 -40.64 -5.95 -45.73
C ASP A 1077 -40.65 -7.10 -44.68
N THR A 1078 -39.74 -7.01 -43.68
CA THR A 1078 -40.14 -6.67 -42.29
C THR A 1078 -38.97 -6.29 -41.36
N GLU A 1079 -39.12 -5.11 -40.75
CA GLU A 1079 -38.65 -4.64 -39.43
C GLU A 1079 -38.89 -5.66 -38.27
N ILE A 1080 -38.34 -5.61 -37.04
CA ILE A 1080 -37.61 -4.67 -36.14
C ILE A 1080 -36.83 -5.58 -35.12
N GLY A 1081 -35.79 -5.24 -34.35
CA GLY A 1081 -35.10 -3.99 -34.00
C GLY A 1081 -33.94 -4.22 -33.00
N LEU A 1082 -33.47 -3.14 -32.34
CA LEU A 1082 -32.27 -3.02 -31.47
C LEU A 1082 -32.64 -3.08 -29.95
N PRO A 1083 -31.72 -3.09 -28.93
CA PRO A 1083 -30.36 -2.48 -28.90
C PRO A 1083 -29.23 -3.23 -28.15
N LYS A 1084 -28.10 -2.51 -27.93
CA LYS A 1084 -26.91 -2.86 -27.12
C LYS A 1084 -27.10 -2.61 -25.60
N PRO A 1085 -26.16 -3.00 -24.72
CA PRO A 1085 -24.95 -2.20 -24.36
C PRO A 1085 -23.62 -2.86 -24.83
N ASP A 1086 -22.42 -2.24 -24.88
CA ASP A 1086 -21.63 -1.38 -23.97
C ASP A 1086 -21.12 -2.17 -22.74
N GLU A 1087 -19.90 -2.01 -22.20
CA GLU A 1087 -18.72 -1.19 -22.57
C GLU A 1087 -17.42 -1.85 -22.02
N SER A 1088 -16.25 -1.31 -22.38
CA SER A 1088 -14.91 -1.44 -21.72
C SER A 1088 -14.49 -2.70 -20.92
N PHE A 1089 -13.31 -3.25 -21.26
CA PHE A 1089 -12.24 -3.59 -20.30
C PHE A 1089 -10.87 -3.60 -21.00
#